data_AF-D3S7E2-F1
#
_entry.id   AF-D3S7E2-F1
#
_cell.length_a   1.000
_cell.length_b   1.000
_cell.length_c   1.000
_cell.angle_alpha   90.00
_cell.angle_beta   90.00
_cell.angle_gamma   90.00
#
_symmetry.space_group_name_H-M   'P 1'
#
loop_
_entity.id
_entity.type
_entity.pdbx_description
1 polymer ?
#
loop_
_entity_poly.entity_id
_entity_poly.type
_entity_poly.pdbx_seq_one_letter_code
_entity_poly.pdbx_strand_id
1 'polypeptide(L)'
;MPDVRLRFVNSSIVLITLILTVPLLMLNCVSGLKTIFYDDFENWSGWYNYSNGAVEQSSNYSYSGTYSLRKFLNDDPNGGYKLIGKEIGRNIVVEGWIYRPTPYVSGKWDRIGIEDENFNGYSIRIEHDYNIIAIETRVGGIASSTLATATWNPPENEWYHFKFYLYSNGTLKLEVYYENGSLGATVSTTDNTYTKFDRVVVHGGQDYYVDDLRISDLYPPLRVRYIEEYNATAIVDGTGKTDYSSGLTGHIVIENTAPYEEDTLNDVWVAVDIKNNASGLRLVYNGTPKGVFIKDSAPAYTGLPSGLTYIHIPILPNNSYVEYEFDIDASQTLPILVNETYDATKIPANKMSEWTINLTVYLNKNLVPNGENVNVKVIKYLSNGQFYDNFENWTGWEQYRNGIVQWSSSYSHSGNYSLEKYGVSTSLNNDPNGGFKLLPKEIGRDVVISGWIYRPSNWGGGPIDRIGLEDENFNGYSFRVDHYNNYISIDRRTGGNPQEISIEVPWNPPEDEWYYFEFHIYSNGTLTFSTYYKNGSLGATVSTTDNTYTKFDRVVVHGGYVYYVDDLEVNSKNFDFYGDKNWTYLEITSANPSEGVAVLFDGDYFKKDYNTSNLNAINWSNITLNWSNDKATLVFNVLGSYSYSERDNILAKYGFAKILFNYNGTNTNTSIKGVYASGCCAISTSHGTTGEINIWKENATFKNNAKSYSFNLTNLNIWAVNKSAYEFCWNPFNESIWIDGSNYTVTPNIDIPPGGVWNSKTYNFTFSGVPIVWANCTFTVSKKDYILLNETSQIGNSYIVIEEIYVVGSYLVKVTKHIVPNDDGTYDIYIVVENIGSEKTPEYVYVYDLVPKNFTVSDEWVNQSSMLIASGSHTITTNPRYNLSMWWALHAIYPGADGDGSYTDWSEISANETVVIHYKLNGTGEFYPSDAFIVGIDPTNSLLPTTSPKITTVSGTIENNFETFLILINVIFGLGILIKRI
;
A
#
# COMPACT_ATOMS: atom_id res chain seq x y z
N MET A 1 6.41 2.07 81.28
CA MET A 1 6.73 3.47 80.95
C MET A 1 7.88 3.48 79.96
N PRO A 2 7.75 4.09 78.77
CA PRO A 2 6.50 4.45 78.11
C PRO A 2 6.42 3.95 76.65
N ASP A 3 5.39 3.15 76.40
CA ASP A 3 4.28 3.47 75.49
C ASP A 3 4.25 4.94 75.02
N VAL A 4 4.42 5.20 73.71
CA VAL A 4 3.69 6.28 73.01
C VAL A 4 3.38 5.82 71.58
N ARG A 5 2.11 6.02 71.24
CA ARG A 5 1.34 5.56 70.09
C ARG A 5 1.22 6.64 69.01
N LEU A 6 0.73 6.20 67.82
CA LEU A 6 -0.22 6.88 66.90
C LEU A 6 0.35 8.05 66.06
N ARG A 7 0.10 8.22 64.75
CA ARG A 7 -1.01 7.83 63.85
C ARG A 7 -0.58 7.65 62.37
N PHE A 8 -1.34 6.77 61.69
CA PHE A 8 -1.73 6.67 60.27
C PHE A 8 -1.28 7.75 59.26
N VAL A 9 -0.84 7.31 58.06
CA VAL A 9 -1.54 7.49 56.76
C VAL A 9 -1.22 6.29 55.83
N ASN A 10 -2.23 5.87 55.05
CA ASN A 10 -2.25 4.85 54.01
C ASN A 10 -1.07 4.86 53.02
N SER A 11 -0.68 3.70 52.52
CA SER A 11 -0.94 3.30 51.12
C SER A 11 -0.22 1.99 50.76
N SER A 12 -0.96 1.17 50.04
CA SER A 12 -0.66 -0.18 49.55
C SER A 12 0.64 -0.28 48.74
N ILE A 13 1.46 -1.29 49.02
CA ILE A 13 2.47 -1.81 48.08
C ILE A 13 1.87 -3.09 47.49
N VAL A 14 1.32 -2.96 46.28
CA VAL A 14 1.11 -4.07 45.36
C VAL A 14 2.36 -4.16 44.50
N LEU A 15 2.95 -5.34 44.53
CA LEU A 15 4.17 -5.73 43.87
C LEU A 15 3.84 -6.21 42.44
N ILE A 16 4.42 -5.53 41.45
CA ILE A 16 4.88 -6.07 40.14
C ILE A 16 3.81 -6.76 39.26
N THR A 17 3.18 -5.99 38.37
CA THR A 17 2.85 -6.41 36.99
C THR A 17 2.48 -5.17 36.16
N LEU A 18 3.42 -4.61 35.40
CA LEU A 18 3.11 -3.76 34.23
C LEU A 18 4.38 -3.54 33.39
N ILE A 19 4.81 -4.57 32.68
CA ILE A 19 5.76 -4.47 31.56
C ILE A 19 5.17 -5.35 30.46
N LEU A 20 5.07 -4.79 29.24
CA LEU A 20 4.45 -5.30 28.00
C LEU A 20 3.00 -4.86 27.76
N THR A 21 2.82 -3.70 27.13
CA THR A 21 1.75 -3.42 26.14
C THR A 21 2.05 -2.12 25.39
N VAL A 22 3.02 -2.15 24.47
CA VAL A 22 3.08 -1.26 23.28
C VAL A 22 3.75 -2.10 22.19
N PRO A 23 2.95 -2.85 21.42
CA PRO A 23 2.62 -2.40 20.07
C PRO A 23 1.14 -2.66 19.81
N LEU A 24 0.32 -1.61 19.95
CA LEU A 24 -1.10 -1.70 19.63
C LEU A 24 -1.57 -0.33 19.17
N LEU A 25 -1.00 0.21 18.09
CA LEU A 25 -1.53 1.40 17.41
C LEU A 25 -1.02 1.60 15.96
N MET A 26 -0.40 0.59 15.33
CA MET A 26 -0.10 0.60 13.88
C MET A 26 -0.58 -0.70 13.18
N LEU A 27 -1.60 -1.34 13.75
CA LEU A 27 -2.39 -2.38 13.08
C LEU A 27 -3.81 -2.36 13.68
N ASN A 28 -4.48 -1.22 13.58
CA ASN A 28 -5.93 -1.22 13.47
C ASN A 28 -6.29 -1.20 11.97
N CYS A 29 -5.75 -2.15 11.20
CA CYS A 29 -6.58 -2.76 10.16
C CYS A 29 -7.57 -3.68 10.89
N VAL A 30 -8.49 -3.07 11.66
CA VAL A 30 -9.68 -3.77 12.09
C VAL A 30 -10.40 -4.07 10.80
N SER A 31 -10.44 -5.36 10.46
CA SER A 31 -11.26 -6.00 9.43
C SER A 31 -12.17 -4.99 8.73
N GLY A 32 -11.83 -4.57 7.51
CA GLY A 32 -12.71 -3.75 6.71
C GLY A 32 -14.04 -4.48 6.59
N LEU A 33 -15.01 -4.11 7.42
CA LEU A 33 -16.40 -4.49 7.23
C LEU A 33 -16.70 -4.18 5.77
N LYS A 34 -17.40 -5.05 5.06
CA LYS A 34 -17.71 -4.78 3.65
C LYS A 34 -18.36 -3.41 3.55
N THR A 35 -17.62 -2.46 3.01
CA THR A 35 -18.06 -1.08 2.85
C THR A 35 -19.22 -1.07 1.87
N ILE A 36 -20.39 -0.74 2.39
CA ILE A 36 -21.63 -0.58 1.61
C ILE A 36 -21.66 0.81 0.98
N PHE A 37 -21.19 1.80 1.75
CA PHE A 37 -21.14 3.21 1.40
C PHE A 37 -19.91 3.82 2.06
N TYR A 38 -19.18 4.67 1.34
CA TYR A 38 -18.11 5.48 1.90
C TYR A 38 -18.00 6.80 1.15
N ASP A 39 -17.73 7.85 1.89
CA ASP A 39 -17.42 9.17 1.39
C ASP A 39 -16.39 9.81 2.32
N ASP A 40 -15.18 10.03 1.80
CA ASP A 40 -14.11 10.82 2.42
C ASP A 40 -14.22 12.31 2.03
N PHE A 41 -15.23 12.66 1.22
CA PHE A 41 -15.49 14.02 0.75
C PHE A 41 -14.38 14.66 -0.07
N GLU A 42 -13.34 13.92 -0.47
CA GLU A 42 -12.30 14.43 -1.36
C GLU A 42 -12.85 14.67 -2.79
N ASN A 43 -13.92 13.97 -3.15
CA ASN A 43 -14.65 14.15 -4.41
C ASN A 43 -16.14 14.48 -4.17
N TRP A 44 -16.52 15.74 -4.34
CA TRP A 44 -17.90 16.19 -4.12
C TRP A 44 -18.87 15.76 -5.22
N SER A 45 -19.63 14.69 -4.96
CA SER A 45 -20.66 14.21 -5.87
C SER A 45 -21.81 13.51 -5.12
N GLY A 46 -23.02 13.57 -5.67
CA GLY A 46 -24.18 12.80 -5.18
C GLY A 46 -24.83 13.29 -3.88
N TRP A 47 -24.36 14.38 -3.28
CA TRP A 47 -24.99 15.02 -2.12
C TRP A 47 -26.09 15.99 -2.55
N TYR A 48 -27.24 15.88 -1.90
CA TYR A 48 -28.42 16.71 -2.14
C TYR A 48 -28.80 17.44 -0.86
N ASN A 49 -29.25 18.69 -0.99
CA ASN A 49 -29.84 19.42 0.11
C ASN A 49 -31.20 18.83 0.50
N TYR A 50 -31.50 18.83 1.80
CA TYR A 50 -32.78 18.42 2.35
C TYR A 50 -33.52 19.60 2.99
N SER A 51 -34.77 19.81 2.58
CA SER A 51 -35.62 20.93 3.01
C SER A 51 -34.90 22.27 2.76
N ASN A 52 -34.81 23.15 3.77
CA ASN A 52 -34.14 24.45 3.68
C ASN A 52 -32.68 24.39 4.18
N GLY A 53 -32.10 23.21 4.36
CA GLY A 53 -30.72 23.05 4.82
C GLY A 53 -29.74 23.02 3.66
N ALA A 54 -28.45 23.19 3.95
CA ALA A 54 -27.41 23.11 2.95
C ALA A 54 -26.24 22.24 3.42
N VAL A 55 -25.68 21.47 2.49
CA VAL A 55 -24.40 20.77 2.66
C VAL A 55 -23.45 21.17 1.54
N GLU A 56 -22.17 21.34 1.84
CA GLU A 56 -21.11 21.65 0.87
C GLU A 56 -19.82 20.92 1.20
N GLN A 57 -18.98 20.72 0.19
CA GLN A 57 -17.58 20.34 0.40
C GLN A 57 -16.84 21.53 1.01
N SER A 58 -16.05 21.30 2.05
CA SER A 58 -15.31 22.36 2.71
C SER A 58 -13.90 21.94 3.07
N SER A 59 -12.93 22.81 2.80
CA SER A 59 -11.54 22.66 3.24
C SER A 59 -11.23 23.43 4.54
N ASN A 60 -12.26 23.92 5.25
CA ASN A 60 -12.05 24.68 6.47
C ASN A 60 -11.58 23.79 7.62
N TYR A 61 -12.16 22.59 7.70
CA TYR A 61 -11.81 21.56 8.65
C TYR A 61 -11.96 20.22 7.92
N SER A 62 -10.91 19.42 7.87
CA SER A 62 -10.95 18.02 7.43
C SER A 62 -10.30 17.15 8.49
N TYR A 63 -10.75 15.91 8.59
CA TYR A 63 -10.12 14.87 9.39
C TYR A 63 -9.13 14.10 8.52
N SER A 64 -9.58 13.63 7.36
CA SER A 64 -8.73 12.98 6.35
C SER A 64 -8.66 13.86 5.10
N GLY A 65 -7.55 13.75 4.35
CA GLY A 65 -7.41 14.52 3.11
C GLY A 65 -7.51 16.04 3.28
N THR A 66 -8.10 16.70 2.29
CA THR A 66 -8.20 18.16 2.18
C THR A 66 -9.61 18.68 2.48
N TYR A 67 -10.63 17.85 2.35
CA TYR A 67 -12.02 18.25 2.33
C TYR A 67 -12.88 17.40 3.27
N SER A 68 -13.91 18.00 3.86
CA SER A 68 -14.99 17.31 4.56
C SER A 68 -16.34 17.82 4.11
N LEU A 69 -17.43 17.19 4.55
CA LEU A 69 -18.76 17.75 4.40
C LEU A 69 -19.03 18.77 5.51
N ARG A 70 -19.38 19.99 5.11
CA ARG A 70 -19.94 20.99 6.01
C ARG A 70 -21.46 20.99 5.91
N LYS A 71 -22.13 20.75 7.02
CA LYS A 71 -23.55 21.10 7.19
C LYS A 71 -23.62 22.55 7.65
N PHE A 72 -24.35 23.38 6.92
CA PHE A 72 -24.58 24.80 7.22
C PHE A 72 -26.06 25.16 7.00
N LEU A 73 -26.50 26.34 7.48
CA LEU A 73 -27.86 26.89 7.35
C LEU A 73 -29.01 26.05 7.95
N ASN A 74 -29.83 26.68 8.81
CA ASN A 74 -31.04 26.14 9.45
C ASN A 74 -30.84 24.90 10.34
N ASP A 75 -31.66 24.82 11.39
CA ASP A 75 -31.67 23.72 12.36
C ASP A 75 -32.49 22.52 11.83
N ASP A 76 -32.57 21.42 12.58
CA ASP A 76 -33.39 20.23 12.28
C ASP A 76 -34.83 20.62 11.87
N PRO A 77 -35.46 19.98 10.87
CA PRO A 77 -35.06 18.77 10.13
C PRO A 77 -34.10 19.03 8.96
N ASN A 78 -33.61 20.26 8.80
CA ASN A 78 -32.89 20.68 7.60
C ASN A 78 -31.48 20.07 7.53
N GLY A 79 -31.00 19.76 6.32
CA GLY A 79 -29.83 18.91 6.16
C GLY A 79 -29.35 18.70 4.74
N GLY A 80 -28.64 17.60 4.55
CA GLY A 80 -28.37 17.00 3.26
C GLY A 80 -28.41 15.48 3.35
N TYR A 81 -28.44 14.82 2.19
CA TYR A 81 -28.44 13.36 2.10
C TYR A 81 -27.72 12.90 0.83
N LYS A 82 -27.31 11.63 0.83
CA LYS A 82 -26.77 10.94 -0.35
C LYS A 82 -27.38 9.55 -0.45
N LEU A 83 -27.73 9.16 -1.67
CA LEU A 83 -28.27 7.83 -1.94
C LEU A 83 -27.15 6.79 -1.83
N ILE A 84 -27.43 5.67 -1.17
CA ILE A 84 -26.50 4.54 -1.01
C ILE A 84 -26.35 3.77 -2.33
N GLY A 85 -27.30 3.94 -3.25
CA GLY A 85 -27.34 3.27 -4.56
C GLY A 85 -28.05 1.91 -4.54
N LYS A 86 -28.46 1.42 -3.36
CA LYS A 86 -29.31 0.23 -3.17
C LYS A 86 -30.06 0.31 -1.84
N GLU A 87 -31.19 -0.38 -1.74
CA GLU A 87 -31.86 -0.63 -0.46
C GLU A 87 -31.00 -1.58 0.39
N ILE A 88 -30.79 -1.23 1.65
CA ILE A 88 -30.02 -2.01 2.64
C ILE A 88 -30.85 -2.29 3.89
N GLY A 89 -30.51 -3.39 4.58
CA GLY A 89 -31.19 -3.84 5.79
C GLY A 89 -30.43 -3.49 7.08
N ARG A 90 -30.69 -4.27 8.13
CA ARG A 90 -29.96 -4.24 9.42
C ARG A 90 -28.70 -5.12 9.37
N ASN A 91 -28.05 -5.26 10.53
CA ASN A 91 -26.67 -5.75 10.69
C ASN A 91 -25.71 -4.83 9.96
N ILE A 92 -25.75 -3.54 10.29
CA ILE A 92 -24.86 -2.53 9.73
C ILE A 92 -24.35 -1.62 10.84
N VAL A 93 -23.20 -0.99 10.60
CA VAL A 93 -22.71 0.13 11.38
C VAL A 93 -22.59 1.34 10.47
N VAL A 94 -23.04 2.49 10.98
CA VAL A 94 -22.80 3.81 10.41
C VAL A 94 -21.74 4.47 11.27
N GLU A 95 -20.63 4.88 10.69
CA GLU A 95 -19.52 5.50 11.42
C GLU A 95 -18.93 6.67 10.64
N GLY A 96 -18.17 7.52 11.33
CA GLY A 96 -17.55 8.71 10.77
C GLY A 96 -17.09 9.67 11.86
N TRP A 97 -16.52 10.78 11.42
CA TRP A 97 -16.00 11.83 12.28
C TRP A 97 -16.92 13.04 12.28
N ILE A 98 -17.08 13.68 13.44
CA ILE A 98 -17.81 14.93 13.58
C ILE A 98 -16.91 15.98 14.21
N TYR A 99 -16.93 17.19 13.67
CA TYR A 99 -16.27 18.37 14.23
C TYR A 99 -17.27 19.51 14.35
N ARG A 100 -17.33 20.12 15.53
CA ARG A 100 -18.16 21.31 15.77
C ARG A 100 -17.28 22.51 16.11
N PRO A 101 -17.26 23.57 15.27
CA PRO A 101 -16.53 24.79 15.60
C PRO A 101 -17.22 25.58 16.71
N THR A 102 -16.44 26.34 17.48
CA THR A 102 -16.92 27.38 18.38
C THR A 102 -16.39 28.76 17.99
N PRO A 103 -17.20 29.83 18.14
CA PRO A 103 -18.61 29.80 18.53
C PRO A 103 -19.50 29.31 17.37
N TYR A 104 -20.51 28.48 17.65
CA TYR A 104 -21.57 28.17 16.69
C TYR A 104 -22.76 29.10 16.87
N VAL A 105 -23.40 29.47 15.76
CA VAL A 105 -24.42 30.54 15.73
C VAL A 105 -25.78 30.08 16.28
N SER A 106 -26.20 28.86 15.96
CA SER A 106 -27.48 28.25 16.38
C SER A 106 -27.48 26.75 16.02
N GLY A 107 -28.47 25.99 16.50
CA GLY A 107 -28.63 24.56 16.23
C GLY A 107 -27.56 23.70 16.92
N LYS A 108 -27.89 23.16 18.10
CA LYS A 108 -26.96 22.52 19.04
C LYS A 108 -26.85 21.00 18.93
N TRP A 109 -27.49 20.42 17.92
CA TRP A 109 -27.75 18.99 17.83
C TRP A 109 -27.17 18.42 16.54
N ASP A 110 -26.01 17.78 16.57
CA ASP A 110 -25.48 17.07 15.40
C ASP A 110 -26.28 15.79 15.18
N ARG A 111 -26.72 15.54 13.94
CA ARG A 111 -27.48 14.34 13.60
C ARG A 111 -26.98 13.70 12.32
N ILE A 112 -26.60 12.43 12.44
CA ILE A 112 -26.28 11.57 11.32
C ILE A 112 -27.19 10.35 11.41
N GLY A 113 -27.69 9.88 10.28
CA GLY A 113 -28.65 8.78 10.29
C GLY A 113 -28.72 8.03 8.97
N ILE A 114 -29.60 7.04 8.99
CA ILE A 114 -29.98 6.25 7.81
C ILE A 114 -31.50 6.18 7.75
N GLU A 115 -32.04 6.44 6.57
CA GLU A 115 -33.47 6.59 6.35
C GLU A 115 -33.91 5.89 5.07
N ASP A 116 -35.21 5.65 4.95
CA ASP A 116 -35.87 5.05 3.79
C ASP A 116 -36.29 6.10 2.75
N GLU A 117 -37.02 5.65 1.72
CA GLU A 117 -37.42 6.52 0.62
C GLU A 117 -38.25 7.75 1.05
N ASN A 118 -38.94 7.62 2.18
CA ASN A 118 -39.83 8.60 2.79
C ASN A 118 -39.15 9.38 3.93
N PHE A 119 -37.83 9.28 4.09
CA PHE A 119 -37.08 9.88 5.21
C PHE A 119 -37.54 9.34 6.58
N ASN A 120 -37.99 8.09 6.65
CA ASN A 120 -38.22 7.41 7.93
C ASN A 120 -37.02 6.53 8.27
N GLY A 121 -36.59 6.52 9.53
CA GLY A 121 -35.42 5.74 9.92
C GLY A 121 -34.91 6.04 11.31
N TYR A 122 -33.60 5.96 11.46
CA TYR A 122 -32.92 6.22 12.73
C TYR A 122 -31.79 7.21 12.56
N SER A 123 -31.61 8.07 13.57
CA SER A 123 -30.49 9.00 13.64
C SER A 123 -29.85 8.97 15.02
N ILE A 124 -28.55 9.22 15.05
CA ILE A 124 -27.87 9.64 16.28
C ILE A 124 -28.18 11.12 16.54
N ARG A 125 -28.11 11.53 17.81
CA ARG A 125 -28.16 12.93 18.23
C ARG A 125 -27.01 13.20 19.18
N ILE A 126 -26.15 14.16 18.85
CA ILE A 126 -25.11 14.67 19.73
C ILE A 126 -25.47 16.09 20.14
N GLU A 127 -25.70 16.29 21.44
CA GLU A 127 -26.23 17.51 22.00
C GLU A 127 -25.19 18.18 22.91
N HIS A 128 -24.71 19.35 22.49
CA HIS A 128 -23.58 20.04 23.13
C HIS A 128 -24.00 20.93 24.31
N ASP A 129 -25.26 21.35 24.38
CA ASP A 129 -25.78 22.17 25.49
C ASP A 129 -25.93 21.40 26.80
N TYR A 130 -26.37 20.15 26.67
CA TYR A 130 -26.73 19.31 27.82
C TYR A 130 -25.78 18.13 28.01
N ASN A 131 -24.76 18.04 27.15
CA ASN A 131 -23.77 16.96 27.18
C ASN A 131 -24.46 15.59 27.10
N ILE A 132 -25.18 15.34 26.00
CA ILE A 132 -25.96 14.13 25.79
C ILE A 132 -25.66 13.52 24.42
N ILE A 133 -25.54 12.19 24.39
CA ILE A 133 -25.74 11.39 23.18
C ILE A 133 -27.08 10.69 23.23
N ALA A 134 -27.74 10.55 22.08
CA ALA A 134 -29.03 9.87 21.99
C ALA A 134 -29.22 9.12 20.66
N ILE A 135 -30.15 8.16 20.67
CA ILE A 135 -30.64 7.46 19.48
C ILE A 135 -32.11 7.88 19.29
N GLU A 136 -32.49 8.25 18.07
CA GLU A 136 -33.84 8.75 17.76
C GLU A 136 -34.46 8.04 16.56
N THR A 137 -35.80 8.01 16.50
CA THR A 137 -36.54 7.66 15.28
C THR A 137 -36.85 8.89 14.44
N ARG A 138 -36.91 8.70 13.13
CA ARG A 138 -37.23 9.74 12.14
C ARG A 138 -38.51 9.39 11.40
N VAL A 139 -39.35 10.39 11.15
CA VAL A 139 -40.55 10.30 10.31
C VAL A 139 -40.57 11.50 9.37
N GLY A 140 -40.49 11.28 8.06
CA GLY A 140 -40.39 12.38 7.09
C GLY A 140 -39.20 13.31 7.34
N GLY A 141 -38.07 12.77 7.81
CA GLY A 141 -36.85 13.49 8.15
C GLY A 141 -36.98 14.32 9.42
N ILE A 142 -38.05 14.18 10.20
CA ILE A 142 -38.27 14.90 11.46
C ILE A 142 -38.03 13.95 12.64
N ALA A 143 -37.33 14.42 13.69
CA ALA A 143 -37.18 13.67 14.93
C ALA A 143 -38.56 13.38 15.55
N SER A 144 -38.91 12.10 15.64
CA SER A 144 -40.22 11.65 16.12
C SER A 144 -40.17 11.17 17.57
N SER A 145 -39.13 10.42 17.96
CA SER A 145 -38.96 9.97 19.34
C SER A 145 -37.49 9.77 19.70
N THR A 146 -37.11 10.12 20.93
CA THR A 146 -35.81 9.77 21.50
C THR A 146 -35.92 8.41 22.21
N LEU A 147 -35.20 7.40 21.72
CA LEU A 147 -35.29 6.02 22.19
C LEU A 147 -34.40 5.72 23.40
N ALA A 148 -33.24 6.34 23.47
CA ALA A 148 -32.32 6.25 24.61
C ALA A 148 -31.35 7.42 24.63
N THR A 149 -30.84 7.75 25.82
CA THR A 149 -29.87 8.81 26.06
C THR A 149 -28.75 8.35 27.00
N ALA A 150 -27.58 8.97 26.89
CA ALA A 150 -26.50 8.88 27.86
C ALA A 150 -25.80 10.24 27.99
N THR A 151 -25.24 10.54 29.16
CA THR A 151 -24.47 11.75 29.40
C THR A 151 -23.06 11.60 28.83
N TRP A 152 -22.63 12.59 28.05
CA TRP A 152 -21.29 12.69 27.50
C TRP A 152 -21.01 14.15 27.14
N ASN A 153 -19.86 14.69 27.52
CA ASN A 153 -19.46 16.04 27.13
C ASN A 153 -18.80 15.98 25.75
N PRO A 154 -19.51 16.28 24.64
CA PRO A 154 -18.92 16.25 23.32
C PRO A 154 -17.84 17.33 23.21
N PRO A 155 -16.69 17.03 22.61
CA PRO A 155 -15.67 18.03 22.41
C PRO A 155 -16.09 19.02 21.31
N GLU A 156 -15.64 20.26 21.46
CA GLU A 156 -15.85 21.37 20.55
C GLU A 156 -14.48 21.85 20.03
N ASN A 157 -14.37 22.19 18.75
CA ASN A 157 -13.12 22.43 18.01
C ASN A 157 -12.15 21.25 17.98
N GLU A 158 -12.65 20.04 18.15
CA GLU A 158 -11.89 18.80 18.02
C GLU A 158 -12.75 17.77 17.30
N TRP A 159 -12.11 16.86 16.59
CA TRP A 159 -12.78 15.75 15.93
C TRP A 159 -13.14 14.68 16.96
N TYR A 160 -14.31 14.07 16.81
CA TYR A 160 -14.68 12.88 17.56
C TYR A 160 -15.36 11.86 16.65
N HIS A 161 -15.15 10.59 16.96
CA HIS A 161 -15.61 9.49 16.12
C HIS A 161 -16.89 8.88 16.70
N PHE A 162 -17.87 8.57 15.84
CA PHE A 162 -19.08 7.86 16.26
C PHE A 162 -19.20 6.51 15.56
N LYS A 163 -19.84 5.55 16.24
CA LYS A 163 -20.27 4.27 15.68
C LYS A 163 -21.71 4.01 16.06
N PHE A 164 -22.59 3.92 15.07
CA PHE A 164 -24.00 3.64 15.23
C PHE A 164 -24.36 2.29 14.64
N TYR A 165 -24.58 1.31 15.50
CA TYR A 165 -24.85 -0.08 15.17
C TYR A 165 -26.37 -0.32 15.08
N LEU A 166 -26.79 -1.00 14.02
CA LEU A 166 -28.15 -1.48 13.84
C LEU A 166 -28.12 -3.00 13.67
N TYR A 167 -28.50 -3.74 14.71
CA TYR A 167 -28.54 -5.20 14.71
C TYR A 167 -29.89 -5.73 14.21
N SER A 168 -29.87 -6.91 13.60
CA SER A 168 -31.05 -7.64 13.10
C SER A 168 -32.04 -8.05 14.18
N ASN A 169 -31.60 -8.20 15.43
CA ASN A 169 -32.48 -8.46 16.58
C ASN A 169 -33.23 -7.21 17.08
N GLY A 170 -32.98 -6.05 16.47
CA GLY A 170 -33.57 -4.77 16.86
C GLY A 170 -32.70 -3.91 17.75
N THR A 171 -31.57 -4.43 18.24
CA THR A 171 -30.66 -3.62 19.06
C THR A 171 -30.10 -2.47 18.22
N LEU A 172 -30.18 -1.27 18.78
CA LEU A 172 -29.54 -0.06 18.28
C LEU A 172 -28.52 0.36 19.33
N LYS A 173 -27.28 0.61 18.92
CA LYS A 173 -26.21 1.02 19.85
C LYS A 173 -25.43 2.17 19.24
N LEU A 174 -25.17 3.20 20.02
CA LEU A 174 -24.29 4.31 19.68
C LEU A 174 -23.09 4.28 20.62
N GLU A 175 -21.89 4.36 20.05
CA GLU A 175 -20.63 4.60 20.74
C GLU A 175 -20.01 5.87 20.18
N VAL A 176 -19.45 6.70 21.05
CA VAL A 176 -18.68 7.88 20.67
C VAL A 176 -17.30 7.79 21.30
N TYR A 177 -16.29 8.21 20.56
CA TYR A 177 -14.89 8.12 20.93
C TYR A 177 -14.26 9.49 20.77
N TYR A 178 -13.39 9.85 21.71
CA TYR A 178 -12.51 10.99 21.55
C TYR A 178 -11.49 10.73 20.44
N GLU A 179 -10.85 11.78 19.92
CA GLU A 179 -9.88 11.68 18.82
C GLU A 179 -8.74 10.68 19.08
N ASN A 180 -8.32 10.57 20.33
CA ASN A 180 -7.31 9.60 20.78
C ASN A 180 -7.80 8.13 20.80
N GLY A 181 -9.01 7.85 20.30
CA GLY A 181 -9.62 6.52 20.23
C GLY A 181 -10.24 6.03 21.54
N SER A 182 -10.18 6.79 22.63
CA SER A 182 -10.80 6.39 23.90
C SER A 182 -12.32 6.49 23.82
N LEU A 183 -13.02 5.49 24.36
CA LEU A 183 -14.48 5.48 24.41
C LEU A 183 -14.97 6.62 25.33
N GLY A 184 -15.70 7.56 24.75
CA GLY A 184 -16.31 8.68 25.46
C GLY A 184 -17.61 8.29 26.15
N ALA A 185 -18.54 7.70 25.38
CA ALA A 185 -19.81 7.20 25.93
C ALA A 185 -20.44 6.13 25.04
N THR A 186 -21.36 5.36 25.62
CA THR A 186 -22.21 4.41 24.90
C THR A 186 -23.65 4.53 25.36
N VAL A 187 -24.57 4.33 24.41
CA VAL A 187 -26.00 4.20 24.67
C VAL A 187 -26.58 3.10 23.79
N SER A 188 -27.51 2.31 24.33
CA SER A 188 -28.15 1.22 23.58
C SER A 188 -29.63 1.13 23.88
N THR A 189 -30.41 0.71 22.89
CA THR A 189 -31.85 0.47 23.00
C THR A 189 -32.26 -0.68 22.06
N THR A 190 -33.54 -1.04 22.06
CA THR A 190 -34.10 -2.01 21.12
C THR A 190 -35.34 -1.43 20.45
N ASP A 191 -35.30 -1.31 19.13
CA ASP A 191 -36.42 -0.89 18.31
C ASP A 191 -36.35 -1.56 16.93
N ASN A 192 -37.48 -2.08 16.45
CA ASN A 192 -37.60 -2.83 15.19
C ASN A 192 -38.51 -2.14 14.17
N THR A 193 -38.86 -0.86 14.38
CA THR A 193 -39.84 -0.13 13.56
C THR A 193 -39.40 -0.02 12.11
N TYR A 194 -38.13 0.32 11.86
CA TYR A 194 -37.57 0.44 10.50
C TYR A 194 -36.52 -0.65 10.25
N THR A 195 -36.56 -1.25 9.06
CA THR A 195 -35.70 -2.40 8.70
C THR A 195 -35.06 -2.28 7.32
N LYS A 196 -35.35 -1.21 6.59
CA LYS A 196 -34.89 -0.94 5.22
C LYS A 196 -34.50 0.53 5.12
N PHE A 197 -33.39 0.81 4.43
CA PHE A 197 -32.82 2.15 4.27
C PHE A 197 -32.24 2.29 2.86
N ASP A 198 -32.26 3.48 2.28
CA ASP A 198 -31.73 3.74 0.92
C ASP A 198 -30.78 4.96 0.85
N ARG A 199 -30.67 5.71 1.95
CA ARG A 199 -29.87 6.93 2.05
C ARG A 199 -29.19 7.09 3.40
N VAL A 200 -28.05 7.78 3.36
CA VAL A 200 -27.43 8.38 4.55
C VAL A 200 -27.84 9.85 4.63
N VAL A 201 -28.06 10.33 5.84
CA VAL A 201 -28.52 11.71 6.08
C VAL A 201 -27.65 12.44 7.10
N VAL A 202 -27.49 13.75 6.90
CA VAL A 202 -26.80 14.69 7.77
C VAL A 202 -27.78 15.84 8.07
N HIS A 203 -28.31 15.88 9.29
CA HIS A 203 -29.36 16.82 9.74
C HIS A 203 -28.93 17.57 11.01
N GLY A 204 -29.84 18.31 11.64
CA GLY A 204 -29.59 18.82 12.99
C GLY A 204 -29.04 20.24 13.00
N GLY A 205 -27.88 20.44 13.62
CA GLY A 205 -27.32 21.76 13.91
C GLY A 205 -27.03 22.60 12.67
N GLN A 206 -26.79 23.90 12.88
CA GLN A 206 -26.50 24.77 11.74
C GLN A 206 -25.15 24.46 11.15
N ASP A 207 -24.06 24.70 11.89
CA ASP A 207 -22.68 24.59 11.39
C ASP A 207 -21.93 23.47 12.12
N TYR A 208 -21.60 22.41 11.40
CA TYR A 208 -20.72 21.33 11.84
C TYR A 208 -20.21 20.55 10.63
N TYR A 209 -19.14 19.78 10.83
CA TYR A 209 -18.42 19.08 9.78
C TYR A 209 -18.49 17.58 10.03
N VAL A 210 -18.58 16.82 8.94
CA VAL A 210 -18.60 15.36 8.93
C VAL A 210 -17.54 14.87 7.97
N ASP A 211 -16.77 13.88 8.39
CA ASP A 211 -15.71 13.30 7.58
C ASP A 211 -15.65 11.77 7.68
N ASP A 212 -15.04 11.12 6.68
CA ASP A 212 -14.93 9.66 6.51
C ASP A 212 -16.23 8.90 6.81
N LEU A 213 -17.35 9.38 6.26
CA LEU A 213 -18.67 8.81 6.54
C LEU A 213 -18.81 7.44 5.87
N ARG A 214 -19.06 6.40 6.67
CA ARG A 214 -19.06 5.02 6.22
C ARG A 214 -20.30 4.25 6.69
N ILE A 215 -20.81 3.37 5.83
CA ILE A 215 -21.75 2.32 6.19
C ILE A 215 -21.15 0.97 5.81
N SER A 216 -21.26 0.03 6.75
CA SER A 216 -20.52 -1.22 6.74
C SER A 216 -21.38 -2.36 7.25
N ASP A 217 -21.30 -3.56 6.64
CA ASP A 217 -21.95 -4.77 7.15
C ASP A 217 -21.39 -5.16 8.54
N LEU A 218 -22.24 -5.43 9.53
CA LEU A 218 -21.83 -6.02 10.81
C LEU A 218 -21.60 -7.51 10.64
N TYR A 219 -20.33 -7.90 10.57
CA TYR A 219 -19.97 -9.31 10.62
C TYR A 219 -20.21 -9.90 12.02
N PRO A 220 -20.55 -11.20 12.10
CA PRO A 220 -20.60 -11.93 13.35
C PRO A 220 -19.30 -11.79 14.17
N PRO A 221 -19.36 -12.01 15.49
CA PRO A 221 -18.21 -11.71 16.37
C PRO A 221 -17.00 -12.60 16.14
N LEU A 222 -17.18 -13.85 15.68
CA LEU A 222 -16.07 -14.72 15.26
C LEU A 222 -15.84 -14.57 13.76
N ARG A 223 -14.66 -14.08 13.39
CA ARG A 223 -14.27 -13.88 11.99
C ARG A 223 -13.05 -14.71 11.70
N VAL A 224 -13.07 -15.41 10.57
CA VAL A 224 -11.89 -16.07 10.04
C VAL A 224 -11.69 -15.59 8.62
N ARG A 225 -10.59 -14.86 8.40
CA ARG A 225 -10.27 -14.20 7.14
C ARG A 225 -9.07 -14.87 6.51
N TYR A 226 -9.13 -15.07 5.21
CA TYR A 226 -7.98 -15.35 4.36
C TYR A 226 -7.74 -14.12 3.49
N ILE A 227 -6.54 -13.53 3.56
CA ILE A 227 -6.18 -12.30 2.87
C ILE A 227 -5.00 -12.59 1.94
N GLU A 228 -5.10 -12.20 0.67
CA GLU A 228 -3.95 -12.16 -0.25
C GLU A 228 -3.40 -10.73 -0.34
N GLU A 229 -2.09 -10.59 -0.14
CA GLU A 229 -1.34 -9.34 -0.24
C GLU A 229 -0.29 -9.45 -1.35
N TYR A 230 -0.41 -8.59 -2.37
CA TYR A 230 0.47 -8.62 -3.53
C TYR A 230 1.63 -7.63 -3.37
N ASN A 231 2.83 -8.17 -3.12
CA ASN A 231 4.08 -7.42 -2.99
C ASN A 231 5.12 -7.92 -4.01
N ALA A 232 5.03 -7.43 -5.24
CA ALA A 232 5.97 -7.83 -6.30
C ALA A 232 7.11 -6.83 -6.48
N THR A 233 8.18 -7.29 -7.11
CA THR A 233 9.18 -6.42 -7.74
C THR A 233 9.36 -6.92 -9.17
N ALA A 234 9.49 -6.01 -10.11
CA ALA A 234 9.83 -6.31 -11.48
C ALA A 234 11.08 -5.52 -11.88
N ILE A 235 11.93 -6.10 -12.70
CA ILE A 235 13.07 -5.40 -13.31
C ILE A 235 12.79 -5.32 -14.81
N VAL A 236 12.94 -4.13 -15.37
CA VAL A 236 12.84 -3.85 -16.80
C VAL A 236 14.16 -3.31 -17.27
N ASP A 237 14.71 -3.93 -18.31
CA ASP A 237 15.81 -3.36 -19.08
C ASP A 237 15.30 -2.83 -20.43
N GLY A 238 16.13 -2.02 -21.10
CA GLY A 238 15.82 -1.47 -22.42
C GLY A 238 15.63 -2.49 -23.54
N THR A 239 15.71 -3.81 -23.27
CA THR A 239 15.35 -4.84 -24.26
C THR A 239 13.85 -5.15 -24.27
N GLY A 240 13.08 -4.57 -23.34
CA GLY A 240 11.63 -4.78 -23.19
C GLY A 240 11.28 -6.07 -22.45
N LYS A 241 12.25 -6.68 -21.75
CA LYS A 241 12.04 -7.85 -20.91
C LYS A 241 11.69 -7.41 -19.48
N THR A 242 10.49 -7.75 -19.03
CA THR A 242 10.08 -7.57 -17.64
C THR A 242 10.26 -8.86 -16.85
N ASP A 243 11.26 -8.89 -15.97
CA ASP A 243 11.52 -10.03 -15.08
C ASP A 243 10.85 -9.80 -13.72
N TYR A 244 9.81 -10.55 -13.44
CA TYR A 244 9.08 -10.48 -12.17
C TYR A 244 9.72 -11.36 -11.11
N SER A 245 10.02 -10.78 -9.95
CA SER A 245 10.16 -11.47 -8.68
C SER A 245 8.89 -11.23 -7.85
N SER A 246 7.96 -12.16 -7.93
CA SER A 246 6.67 -12.07 -7.23
C SER A 246 6.78 -12.54 -5.78
N GLY A 247 6.44 -11.68 -4.83
CA GLY A 247 6.18 -12.01 -3.42
C GLY A 247 4.70 -11.87 -3.12
N LEU A 248 3.96 -12.97 -3.15
CA LEU A 248 2.56 -12.99 -2.73
C LEU A 248 2.51 -13.57 -1.32
N THR A 249 1.95 -12.82 -0.38
CA THR A 249 1.81 -13.25 1.01
C THR A 249 0.34 -13.53 1.28
N GLY A 250 0.05 -14.72 1.82
CA GLY A 250 -1.27 -15.09 2.31
C GLY A 250 -1.32 -14.92 3.82
N HIS A 251 -2.34 -14.23 4.32
CA HIS A 251 -2.60 -14.09 5.75
C HIS A 251 -3.88 -14.82 6.15
N ILE A 252 -3.87 -15.47 7.31
CA ILE A 252 -5.02 -16.10 7.94
C ILE A 252 -5.23 -15.42 9.29
N VAL A 253 -6.32 -14.68 9.40
CA VAL A 253 -6.64 -13.87 10.57
C VAL A 253 -7.88 -14.44 11.26
N ILE A 254 -7.74 -14.84 12.52
CA ILE A 254 -8.81 -15.45 13.34
C ILE A 254 -9.11 -14.49 14.48
N GLU A 255 -10.28 -13.86 14.45
CA GLU A 255 -10.66 -12.76 15.34
C GLU A 255 -11.91 -13.10 16.15
N ASN A 256 -11.86 -12.79 17.44
CA ASN A 256 -13.03 -12.73 18.28
C ASN A 256 -13.27 -11.27 18.65
N THR A 257 -14.19 -10.61 17.93
CA THR A 257 -14.55 -9.20 18.13
C THR A 257 -15.66 -9.02 19.16
N ALA A 258 -16.03 -10.07 19.90
CA ALA A 258 -17.05 -9.96 20.92
C ALA A 258 -16.56 -9.06 22.07
N PRO A 259 -17.42 -8.20 22.64
CA PRO A 259 -16.96 -7.20 23.61
C PRO A 259 -16.90 -7.71 25.06
N TYR A 260 -17.54 -8.84 25.39
CA TYR A 260 -17.69 -9.30 26.78
C TYR A 260 -16.73 -10.46 27.10
N GLU A 261 -16.21 -10.51 28.33
CA GLU A 261 -15.29 -11.58 28.77
C GLU A 261 -15.92 -12.97 28.68
N GLU A 262 -17.23 -13.07 28.93
CA GLU A 262 -18.01 -14.31 28.80
C GLU A 262 -18.12 -14.82 27.36
N ASP A 263 -17.73 -14.01 26.38
CA ASP A 263 -17.62 -14.39 24.97
C ASP A 263 -16.22 -14.92 24.60
N THR A 264 -15.37 -15.20 25.59
CA THR A 264 -14.12 -15.95 25.37
C THR A 264 -14.43 -17.31 24.76
N LEU A 265 -13.84 -17.57 23.59
CA LEU A 265 -13.97 -18.84 22.91
C LEU A 265 -12.89 -19.82 23.39
N ASN A 266 -13.27 -21.09 23.46
CA ASN A 266 -12.41 -22.18 23.90
C ASN A 266 -12.33 -23.25 22.82
N ASP A 267 -11.18 -23.90 22.74
CA ASP A 267 -10.92 -25.00 21.81
C ASP A 267 -11.33 -24.67 20.36
N VAL A 268 -10.78 -23.57 19.84
CA VAL A 268 -11.06 -23.10 18.49
C VAL A 268 -10.17 -23.87 17.51
N TRP A 269 -10.80 -24.45 16.49
CA TRP A 269 -10.16 -25.16 15.40
C TRP A 269 -10.60 -24.55 14.09
N VAL A 270 -9.62 -24.15 13.29
CA VAL A 270 -9.83 -23.62 11.94
C VAL A 270 -9.19 -24.57 10.94
N ALA A 271 -9.99 -25.13 10.05
CA ALA A 271 -9.52 -26.00 8.97
C ALA A 271 -9.20 -25.16 7.73
N VAL A 272 -7.98 -25.27 7.24
CA VAL A 272 -7.47 -24.49 6.12
C VAL A 272 -6.96 -25.45 5.03
N ASP A 273 -7.43 -25.25 3.82
CA ASP A 273 -6.87 -25.88 2.63
C ASP A 273 -5.85 -24.92 2.01
N ILE A 274 -4.57 -25.16 2.28
CA ILE A 274 -3.47 -24.35 1.79
C ILE A 274 -3.05 -24.88 0.42
N LYS A 275 -3.07 -24.01 -0.59
CA LYS A 275 -2.69 -24.32 -1.97
C LYS A 275 -1.59 -23.37 -2.43
N ASN A 276 -0.76 -23.84 -3.38
CA ASN A 276 0.29 -23.05 -4.04
C ASN A 276 1.24 -22.36 -3.05
N ASN A 277 1.45 -22.92 -1.86
CA ASN A 277 2.29 -22.32 -0.85
C ASN A 277 3.77 -22.61 -1.13
N ALA A 278 4.58 -21.56 -1.17
CA ALA A 278 6.04 -21.65 -1.24
C ALA A 278 6.65 -21.91 0.15
N SER A 279 5.92 -21.62 1.23
CA SER A 279 6.34 -21.88 2.61
C SER A 279 5.19 -22.38 3.50
N GLY A 280 5.52 -22.81 4.72
CA GLY A 280 4.52 -23.17 5.73
C GLY A 280 3.96 -21.95 6.46
N LEU A 281 2.87 -22.13 7.21
CA LEU A 281 2.30 -21.09 8.06
C LEU A 281 3.30 -20.60 9.12
N ARG A 282 3.47 -19.28 9.23
CA ARG A 282 4.29 -18.59 10.22
C ARG A 282 3.42 -17.71 11.09
N LEU A 283 3.56 -17.79 12.41
CA LEU A 283 2.76 -17.01 13.34
C LEU A 283 3.27 -15.56 13.38
N VAL A 284 2.43 -14.62 12.96
CA VAL A 284 2.73 -13.18 12.97
C VAL A 284 2.31 -12.56 14.29
N TYR A 285 1.07 -12.84 14.71
CA TYR A 285 0.50 -12.29 15.93
C TYR A 285 -0.20 -13.36 16.76
N ASN A 286 0.03 -13.30 18.07
CA ASN A 286 -0.59 -14.19 19.05
C ASN A 286 -1.25 -13.40 20.18
N GLY A 287 -2.53 -13.08 20.00
CA GLY A 287 -3.35 -12.44 21.03
C GLY A 287 -3.88 -13.39 22.11
N THR A 288 -3.28 -14.58 22.27
CA THR A 288 -3.85 -15.66 23.11
C THR A 288 -2.98 -15.97 24.33
N PRO A 289 -3.58 -16.34 25.48
CA PRO A 289 -2.83 -16.65 26.70
C PRO A 289 -2.20 -18.04 26.71
N LYS A 290 -2.60 -18.94 25.80
CA LYS A 290 -2.16 -20.35 25.78
C LYS A 290 -1.40 -20.76 24.51
N GLY A 291 -1.06 -19.78 23.67
CA GLY A 291 -0.39 -20.03 22.39
C GLY A 291 -1.34 -20.58 21.33
N VAL A 292 -0.78 -20.74 20.13
CA VAL A 292 -1.49 -21.25 18.96
C VAL A 292 -0.65 -22.34 18.31
N PHE A 293 -1.31 -23.37 17.77
CA PHE A 293 -0.65 -24.56 17.29
C PHE A 293 -1.14 -24.96 15.90
N ILE A 294 -0.21 -25.28 15.00
CA ILE A 294 -0.53 -25.96 13.74
C ILE A 294 -0.62 -27.47 13.98
N LYS A 295 -1.64 -28.11 13.40
CA LYS A 295 -1.90 -29.55 13.51
C LYS A 295 -2.23 -30.13 12.13
N ASP A 296 -1.89 -31.41 11.95
CA ASP A 296 -2.20 -32.17 10.72
C ASP A 296 -3.52 -32.97 10.82
N SER A 297 -4.17 -32.93 11.98
CA SER A 297 -5.46 -33.58 12.23
C SER A 297 -6.26 -32.84 13.29
N ALA A 298 -7.57 -32.70 13.07
CA ALA A 298 -8.52 -32.25 14.09
C ALA A 298 -9.23 -33.43 14.78
N PRO A 299 -9.61 -33.30 16.05
CA PRO A 299 -10.42 -34.30 16.75
C PRO A 299 -11.77 -34.55 16.06
N ALA A 300 -12.25 -35.79 16.10
CA ALA A 300 -13.49 -36.19 15.41
C ALA A 300 -14.73 -35.40 15.84
N TYR A 301 -14.79 -34.93 17.09
CA TYR A 301 -15.94 -34.16 17.61
C TYR A 301 -16.07 -32.77 16.95
N THR A 302 -15.01 -32.26 16.33
CA THR A 302 -15.06 -30.96 15.63
C THR A 302 -15.90 -31.01 14.36
N GLY A 303 -16.08 -32.20 13.78
CA GLY A 303 -16.76 -32.38 12.50
C GLY A 303 -16.06 -31.71 11.30
N LEU A 304 -14.80 -31.28 11.46
CA LEU A 304 -14.04 -30.62 10.40
C LEU A 304 -13.60 -31.64 9.34
N PRO A 305 -13.51 -31.24 8.05
CA PRO A 305 -13.05 -32.13 6.99
C PRO A 305 -11.63 -32.63 7.25
N SER A 306 -11.33 -33.89 6.91
CA SER A 306 -10.01 -34.52 7.07
C SER A 306 -9.01 -34.12 5.97
N GLY A 307 -7.71 -34.24 6.23
CA GLY A 307 -6.66 -34.07 5.21
C GLY A 307 -6.29 -32.61 4.91
N LEU A 308 -6.48 -31.73 5.90
CA LEU A 308 -6.22 -30.30 5.82
C LEU A 308 -5.17 -29.88 6.85
N THR A 309 -4.74 -28.63 6.79
CA THR A 309 -3.98 -27.99 7.87
C THR A 309 -4.95 -27.40 8.87
N TYR A 310 -4.69 -27.55 10.17
CA TYR A 310 -5.56 -27.01 11.21
C TYR A 310 -4.80 -26.04 12.11
N ILE A 311 -5.41 -24.89 12.36
CA ILE A 311 -4.97 -23.93 13.38
C ILE A 311 -5.79 -24.21 14.64
N HIS A 312 -5.11 -24.60 15.71
CA HIS A 312 -5.70 -24.85 17.02
C HIS A 312 -5.35 -23.75 18.01
N ILE A 313 -6.38 -23.10 18.54
CA ILE A 313 -6.29 -22.05 19.55
C ILE A 313 -7.04 -22.54 20.81
N PRO A 314 -6.34 -22.91 21.89
CA PRO A 314 -7.00 -23.41 23.09
C PRO A 314 -7.94 -22.39 23.75
N ILE A 315 -7.56 -21.11 23.75
CA ILE A 315 -8.36 -20.00 24.29
C ILE A 315 -8.17 -18.80 23.37
N LEU A 316 -9.28 -18.28 22.84
CA LEU A 316 -9.33 -17.03 22.07
C LEU A 316 -10.17 -16.01 22.86
N PRO A 317 -9.53 -15.12 23.64
CA PRO A 317 -10.22 -14.08 24.41
C PRO A 317 -11.16 -13.22 23.56
N ASN A 318 -12.11 -12.57 24.21
CA ASN A 318 -12.90 -11.51 23.60
C ASN A 318 -11.99 -10.33 23.20
N ASN A 319 -12.34 -9.60 22.14
CA ASN A 319 -11.49 -8.55 21.54
C ASN A 319 -10.03 -8.96 21.30
N SER A 320 -9.80 -10.18 20.80
CA SER A 320 -8.45 -10.69 20.49
C SER A 320 -8.40 -11.33 19.13
N TYR A 321 -7.19 -11.53 18.62
CA TYR A 321 -6.97 -12.18 17.34
C TYR A 321 -5.67 -12.98 17.28
N VAL A 322 -5.59 -13.81 16.26
CA VAL A 322 -4.40 -14.57 15.86
C VAL A 322 -4.20 -14.36 14.38
N GLU A 323 -2.94 -14.23 13.98
CA GLU A 323 -2.58 -14.07 12.57
C GLU A 323 -1.44 -15.01 12.19
N TYR A 324 -1.63 -15.72 11.09
CA TYR A 324 -0.59 -16.48 10.40
C TYR A 324 -0.35 -15.91 9.01
N GLU A 325 0.89 -15.90 8.57
CA GLU A 325 1.28 -15.60 7.19
C GLU A 325 1.92 -16.82 6.52
N PHE A 326 1.97 -16.81 5.19
CA PHE A 326 2.73 -17.77 4.39
C PHE A 326 3.01 -17.21 2.99
N ASP A 327 4.12 -17.63 2.38
CA ASP A 327 4.47 -17.21 1.03
C ASP A 327 3.80 -18.13 0.02
N ILE A 328 3.42 -17.56 -1.12
CA ILE A 328 2.75 -18.26 -2.21
C ILE A 328 3.68 -18.31 -3.43
N ASP A 329 3.79 -19.50 -4.04
CA ASP A 329 4.53 -19.71 -5.28
C ASP A 329 3.77 -19.06 -6.45
N ALA A 330 4.38 -18.02 -7.02
CA ALA A 330 3.69 -17.02 -7.81
C ALA A 330 3.86 -17.18 -9.32
N SER A 331 3.80 -18.43 -9.79
CA SER A 331 3.66 -18.70 -11.23
C SER A 331 2.28 -18.25 -11.75
N GLN A 332 2.21 -16.98 -12.19
CA GLN A 332 1.06 -16.24 -12.78
C GLN A 332 -0.01 -15.68 -11.82
N THR A 333 0.36 -14.88 -10.83
CA THR A 333 -0.57 -14.42 -9.78
C THR A 333 -0.81 -12.90 -9.68
N LEU A 334 -0.23 -12.04 -10.52
CA LEU A 334 -0.49 -10.60 -10.42
C LEU A 334 -1.75 -10.20 -11.19
N PRO A 335 -2.68 -9.41 -10.61
CA PRO A 335 -3.88 -8.95 -11.33
C PRO A 335 -3.57 -7.91 -12.41
N ILE A 336 -2.38 -7.31 -12.35
CA ILE A 336 -1.86 -6.38 -13.36
C ILE A 336 -0.48 -6.87 -13.81
N LEU A 337 -0.21 -6.74 -15.10
CA LEU A 337 1.12 -6.91 -15.68
C LEU A 337 1.61 -5.57 -16.22
N VAL A 338 2.90 -5.32 -16.14
CA VAL A 338 3.60 -4.21 -16.76
C VAL A 338 4.45 -4.71 -17.91
N ASN A 339 4.45 -3.94 -18.98
CA ASN A 339 5.48 -4.00 -20.00
C ASN A 339 6.00 -2.59 -20.22
N GLU A 340 7.31 -2.44 -20.28
CA GLU A 340 7.93 -1.16 -20.56
C GLU A 340 9.01 -1.34 -21.61
N THR A 341 9.05 -0.45 -22.60
CA THR A 341 9.97 -0.53 -23.74
C THR A 341 10.57 0.83 -24.05
N TYR A 342 11.82 0.87 -24.50
CA TYR A 342 12.54 2.10 -24.84
C TYR A 342 12.79 2.19 -26.35
N ASP A 343 12.76 3.39 -26.90
CA ASP A 343 13.17 3.64 -28.29
C ASP A 343 14.71 3.57 -28.47
N ALA A 344 15.45 3.66 -27.37
CA ALA A 344 16.89 3.49 -27.28
C ALA A 344 17.24 2.44 -26.23
N THR A 345 18.03 1.44 -26.63
CA THR A 345 18.51 0.38 -25.72
C THR A 345 19.84 0.76 -25.05
N LYS A 346 20.52 1.79 -25.56
CA LYS A 346 21.84 2.27 -25.13
C LYS A 346 21.91 3.79 -25.25
N ILE A 347 22.56 4.43 -24.28
CA ILE A 347 22.90 5.86 -24.33
C ILE A 347 24.40 6.06 -24.10
N PRO A 348 24.99 7.13 -24.66
CA PRO A 348 26.38 7.51 -24.41
C PRO A 348 26.56 8.18 -23.03
N ALA A 349 27.68 7.90 -22.38
CA ALA A 349 28.08 8.57 -21.15
C ALA A 349 28.63 10.00 -21.41
N ASN A 350 28.69 10.82 -20.36
CA ASN A 350 29.26 12.17 -20.34
C ASN A 350 28.67 13.15 -21.35
N LYS A 351 27.47 12.87 -21.87
CA LYS A 351 26.68 13.79 -22.70
C LYS A 351 25.20 13.68 -22.37
N MET A 352 24.48 14.76 -22.67
CA MET A 352 23.03 14.77 -22.63
C MET A 352 22.47 13.81 -23.67
N SER A 353 21.57 12.93 -23.24
CA SER A 353 20.90 11.95 -24.09
C SER A 353 19.41 11.95 -23.77
N GLU A 354 18.57 11.89 -24.81
CA GLU A 354 17.12 11.73 -24.67
C GLU A 354 16.70 10.34 -25.15
N TRP A 355 15.76 9.72 -24.45
CA TRP A 355 15.09 8.50 -24.87
C TRP A 355 13.61 8.54 -24.48
N THR A 356 12.78 7.85 -25.28
CA THR A 356 11.34 7.72 -25.07
C THR A 356 11.02 6.36 -24.47
N ILE A 357 10.24 6.37 -23.39
CA ILE A 357 9.73 5.21 -22.69
C ILE A 357 8.25 5.04 -23.03
N ASN A 358 7.86 3.79 -23.31
CA ASN A 358 6.47 3.37 -23.42
C ASN A 358 6.16 2.37 -22.30
N LEU A 359 5.51 2.84 -21.25
CA LEU A 359 5.06 2.05 -20.11
C LEU A 359 3.60 1.65 -20.33
N THR A 360 3.31 0.35 -20.39
CA THR A 360 1.95 -0.17 -20.53
C THR A 360 1.60 -1.07 -19.34
N VAL A 361 0.48 -0.77 -18.70
CA VAL A 361 -0.15 -1.63 -17.68
C VAL A 361 -1.28 -2.44 -18.33
N TYR A 362 -1.35 -3.73 -18.03
CA TYR A 362 -2.33 -4.67 -18.58
C TYR A 362 -3.12 -5.33 -17.45
N LEU A 363 -4.40 -5.57 -17.71
CA LEU A 363 -5.20 -6.47 -16.91
C LEU A 363 -4.75 -7.92 -17.15
N ASN A 364 -4.41 -8.65 -16.10
CA ASN A 364 -4.15 -10.08 -16.22
C ASN A 364 -5.47 -10.85 -16.31
N LYS A 365 -5.98 -11.02 -17.54
CA LYS A 365 -7.24 -11.74 -17.83
C LYS A 365 -7.24 -13.22 -17.42
N ASN A 366 -6.09 -13.83 -17.20
CA ASN A 366 -6.02 -15.19 -16.67
C ASN A 366 -6.46 -15.26 -15.19
N LEU A 367 -6.42 -14.11 -14.52
CA LEU A 367 -6.60 -14.01 -13.08
C LEU A 367 -7.83 -13.17 -12.72
N VAL A 368 -8.04 -12.03 -13.37
CA VAL A 368 -9.17 -11.14 -13.08
C VAL A 368 -10.44 -11.59 -13.81
N PRO A 369 -11.53 -11.95 -13.10
CA PRO A 369 -12.79 -12.36 -13.72
C PRO A 369 -13.44 -11.27 -14.57
N ASN A 370 -14.25 -11.68 -15.56
CA ASN A 370 -15.02 -10.74 -16.37
C ASN A 370 -16.11 -10.05 -15.51
N GLY A 371 -16.13 -8.72 -15.54
CA GLY A 371 -17.03 -7.89 -14.73
C GLY A 371 -16.36 -7.20 -13.54
N GLU A 372 -15.13 -7.56 -13.21
CA GLU A 372 -14.33 -6.89 -12.19
C GLU A 372 -13.51 -5.73 -12.78
N ASN A 373 -13.35 -4.68 -11.98
CA ASN A 373 -12.52 -3.53 -12.31
C ASN A 373 -11.27 -3.53 -11.42
N VAL A 374 -10.14 -3.14 -12.00
CA VAL A 374 -8.89 -2.90 -11.28
C VAL A 374 -8.51 -1.43 -11.46
N ASN A 375 -8.54 -0.68 -10.37
CA ASN A 375 -8.11 0.71 -10.37
C ASN A 375 -6.60 0.77 -10.16
N VAL A 376 -5.90 1.56 -10.96
CA VAL A 376 -4.44 1.63 -10.99
C VAL A 376 -3.97 3.07 -10.82
N LYS A 377 -2.90 3.25 -10.05
CA LYS A 377 -2.14 4.48 -9.94
C LYS A 377 -0.66 4.13 -10.06
N VAL A 378 0.05 4.82 -10.93
CA VAL A 378 1.49 4.66 -11.13
C VAL A 378 2.17 5.94 -10.68
N ILE A 379 3.17 5.81 -9.80
CA ILE A 379 4.05 6.92 -9.42
C ILE A 379 5.45 6.57 -9.90
N LYS A 380 5.93 7.30 -10.90
CA LYS A 380 7.24 7.14 -11.51
C LYS A 380 8.22 8.12 -10.89
N TYR A 381 9.40 7.66 -10.50
CA TYR A 381 10.52 8.49 -10.06
C TYR A 381 11.76 8.18 -10.91
N LEU A 382 12.49 9.22 -11.29
CA LEU A 382 13.88 9.12 -11.71
C LEU A 382 14.76 9.19 -10.45
N SER A 383 15.87 8.45 -10.43
CA SER A 383 16.72 8.37 -9.25
C SER A 383 18.21 8.23 -9.55
N ASN A 384 19.02 8.87 -8.69
CA ASN A 384 20.46 8.66 -8.60
C ASN A 384 20.88 7.81 -7.38
N GLY A 385 19.92 7.08 -6.78
CA GLY A 385 20.17 6.12 -5.70
C GLY A 385 20.22 6.74 -4.30
N GLN A 386 19.78 7.99 -4.15
CA GLN A 386 19.66 8.71 -2.87
C GLN A 386 18.20 9.11 -2.63
N PHE A 387 17.80 9.26 -1.37
CA PHE A 387 16.57 9.97 -1.03
C PHE A 387 16.94 11.44 -0.84
N TYR A 388 16.17 12.33 -1.44
CA TYR A 388 16.35 13.78 -1.35
C TYR A 388 14.99 14.47 -1.42
N ASP A 389 14.63 15.19 -0.37
CA ASP A 389 13.39 15.97 -0.30
C ASP A 389 13.73 17.43 0.02
N ASN A 390 13.54 18.30 -0.98
CA ASN A 390 13.64 19.74 -0.83
C ASN A 390 12.29 20.40 -0.50
N PHE A 391 11.27 19.58 -0.28
CA PHE A 391 9.93 19.98 0.07
C PHE A 391 9.27 20.94 -0.92
N GLU A 392 9.67 21.00 -2.20
CA GLU A 392 8.92 21.79 -3.19
C GLU A 392 7.63 21.09 -3.63
N ASN A 393 7.47 19.80 -3.27
CA ASN A 393 6.22 19.07 -3.38
C ASN A 393 5.93 18.32 -2.07
N TRP A 394 4.73 18.51 -1.51
CA TRP A 394 4.34 17.82 -0.29
C TRP A 394 3.71 16.45 -0.58
N THR A 395 4.53 15.40 -0.59
CA THR A 395 4.04 14.03 -0.79
C THR A 395 4.68 13.04 0.17
N GLY A 396 3.92 12.01 0.58
CA GLY A 396 4.44 10.87 1.35
C GLY A 396 4.80 11.11 2.82
N TRP A 397 4.61 12.32 3.35
CA TRP A 397 4.78 12.64 4.77
C TRP A 397 3.52 12.31 5.57
N GLU A 398 3.71 11.55 6.64
CA GLU A 398 2.66 11.12 7.57
C GLU A 398 2.90 11.70 8.97
N GLN A 399 1.81 11.91 9.71
CA GLN A 399 1.88 12.35 11.10
C GLN A 399 2.26 11.17 12.00
N TYR A 400 3.10 11.42 13.00
CA TYR A 400 3.39 10.45 14.05
C TYR A 400 2.83 10.90 15.38
N ARG A 401 1.89 10.10 15.91
CA ARG A 401 1.13 10.37 17.13
C ARG A 401 0.44 11.75 17.03
N ASN A 402 0.63 12.63 18.02
CA ASN A 402 0.04 13.96 18.03
C ASN A 402 0.94 15.01 17.35
N GLY A 403 1.94 14.55 16.57
CA GLY A 403 2.84 15.45 15.86
C GLY A 403 2.13 16.05 14.66
N ILE A 404 2.53 17.27 14.31
CA ILE A 404 2.07 17.93 13.09
C ILE A 404 3.32 18.30 12.31
N VAL A 405 3.57 17.62 11.19
CA VAL A 405 4.45 18.08 10.12
C VAL A 405 3.61 18.61 8.98
N GLN A 406 3.97 19.76 8.45
CA GLN A 406 3.23 20.39 7.37
C GLN A 406 4.16 21.05 6.39
N TRP A 407 3.64 21.26 5.20
CA TRP A 407 4.29 22.04 4.17
C TRP A 407 4.21 23.52 4.49
N SER A 408 5.35 24.22 4.50
CA SER A 408 5.37 25.63 4.94
C SER A 408 6.22 26.49 4.02
N SER A 409 5.68 27.64 3.65
CA SER A 409 6.41 28.70 2.93
C SER A 409 6.92 29.79 3.87
N SER A 410 6.87 29.58 5.18
CA SER A 410 7.26 30.60 6.17
C SER A 410 8.77 30.79 6.22
N TYR A 411 9.50 29.68 6.14
CA TYR A 411 10.95 29.64 6.05
C TYR A 411 11.31 28.52 5.09
N SER A 412 12.15 28.81 4.10
CA SER A 412 12.76 27.80 3.24
C SER A 412 14.26 28.10 3.15
N HIS A 413 15.06 27.06 2.98
CA HIS A 413 16.48 27.16 2.66
C HIS A 413 16.65 27.14 1.13
N SER A 414 16.03 26.16 0.47
CA SER A 414 15.93 26.06 -0.98
C SER A 414 14.50 26.33 -1.43
N GLY A 415 14.32 26.77 -2.69
CA GLY A 415 12.97 26.96 -3.25
C GLY A 415 12.06 27.88 -2.40
N ASN A 416 10.77 27.56 -2.37
CA ASN A 416 9.74 28.35 -1.70
C ASN A 416 9.18 27.69 -0.43
N TYR A 417 9.49 26.42 -0.20
CA TYR A 417 8.87 25.64 0.87
C TYR A 417 9.88 24.80 1.65
N SER A 418 9.50 24.41 2.87
CA SER A 418 10.21 23.45 3.71
C SER A 418 9.21 22.62 4.51
N LEU A 419 9.69 21.59 5.20
CA LEU A 419 8.90 20.92 6.22
C LEU A 419 8.91 21.74 7.49
N GLU A 420 7.73 22.07 7.99
CA GLU A 420 7.53 22.65 9.30
C GLU A 420 7.04 21.58 10.27
N LYS A 421 7.80 21.34 11.33
CA LYS A 421 7.26 20.67 12.51
C LYS A 421 6.48 21.72 13.29
N TYR A 422 5.15 21.67 13.19
CA TYR A 422 4.23 22.62 13.81
C TYR A 422 3.79 22.19 15.22
N GLY A 423 3.41 23.17 16.02
CA GLY A 423 2.81 22.96 17.34
C GLY A 423 1.91 24.13 17.76
N VAL A 424 0.77 23.82 18.40
CA VAL A 424 -0.03 24.73 19.24
C VAL A 424 0.36 24.53 20.70
N SER A 425 0.37 25.60 21.51
CA SER A 425 1.13 25.69 22.77
C SER A 425 0.54 24.78 23.86
N THR A 426 0.83 23.49 23.72
CA THR A 426 0.40 22.41 24.58
C THR A 426 1.54 21.40 24.64
N SER A 427 1.74 20.77 25.80
CA SER A 427 2.77 19.75 26.00
C SER A 427 2.55 18.46 25.19
N LEU A 428 1.46 18.39 24.40
CA LEU A 428 1.00 17.22 23.68
C LEU A 428 1.77 16.95 22.38
N ASN A 429 2.49 17.95 21.84
CA ASN A 429 3.16 17.88 20.54
C ASN A 429 4.70 17.74 20.64
N ASN A 430 5.22 17.60 21.86
CA ASN A 430 6.64 17.39 22.13
C ASN A 430 7.07 15.96 21.76
N ASP A 431 8.37 15.68 21.79
CA ASP A 431 8.90 14.33 21.56
C ASP A 431 8.17 13.27 22.42
N PRO A 432 7.81 12.10 21.86
CA PRO A 432 8.22 11.54 20.56
C PRO A 432 7.30 11.91 19.39
N ASN A 433 6.37 12.85 19.56
CA ASN A 433 5.46 13.25 18.50
C ASN A 433 6.23 13.94 17.35
N GLY A 434 5.78 13.72 16.11
CA GLY A 434 6.52 14.13 14.93
C GLY A 434 5.82 13.83 13.61
N GLY A 435 6.61 13.63 12.58
CA GLY A 435 6.17 13.05 11.32
C GLY A 435 7.23 12.12 10.76
N PHE A 436 6.86 11.34 9.76
CA PHE A 436 7.77 10.41 9.10
C PHE A 436 7.44 10.28 7.62
N LYS A 437 8.39 9.79 6.84
CA LYS A 437 8.21 9.42 5.44
C LYS A 437 8.85 8.08 5.19
N LEU A 438 8.09 7.16 4.59
CA LEU A 438 8.57 5.84 4.22
C LEU A 438 9.59 5.96 3.08
N LEU A 439 10.70 5.25 3.24
CA LEU A 439 11.68 5.04 2.18
C LEU A 439 11.13 4.00 1.19
N PRO A 440 11.51 4.04 -0.09
CA PRO A 440 10.99 3.13 -1.12
C PRO A 440 11.59 1.71 -0.99
N LYS A 441 12.54 1.53 -0.06
CA LYS A 441 13.19 0.26 0.27
C LYS A 441 13.71 0.33 1.71
N GLU A 442 13.63 -0.78 2.44
CA GLU A 442 14.37 -0.96 3.69
C GLU A 442 15.89 -0.86 3.43
N ILE A 443 16.58 -0.05 4.21
CA ILE A 443 18.03 0.15 4.14
C ILE A 443 18.72 -0.37 5.40
N GLY A 444 19.99 -0.74 5.24
CA GLY A 444 20.85 -1.13 6.34
C GLY A 444 21.65 0.04 6.93
N ARG A 445 22.75 -0.31 7.61
CA ARG A 445 23.80 0.63 8.06
C ARG A 445 24.72 1.07 6.91
N ASP A 446 25.72 1.88 7.22
CA ASP A 446 26.54 2.66 6.28
C ASP A 446 25.70 3.70 5.53
N VAL A 447 24.94 4.48 6.31
CA VAL A 447 24.04 5.53 5.84
C VAL A 447 24.37 6.87 6.50
N VAL A 448 24.15 7.95 5.76
CA VAL A 448 24.22 9.34 6.22
C VAL A 448 22.86 10.00 6.05
N ILE A 449 22.38 10.67 7.08
CA ILE A 449 21.26 11.60 6.99
C ILE A 449 21.83 13.01 7.06
N SER A 450 21.41 13.89 6.17
CA SER A 450 21.85 15.29 6.18
C SER A 450 20.74 16.23 5.75
N GLY A 451 20.91 17.51 6.02
CA GLY A 451 19.95 18.54 5.63
C GLY A 451 20.17 19.84 6.40
N TRP A 452 19.23 20.75 6.26
CA TRP A 452 19.23 22.04 6.92
C TRP A 452 18.13 22.11 7.97
N ILE A 453 18.44 22.73 9.11
CA ILE A 453 17.47 23.03 10.18
C ILE A 453 17.44 24.52 10.43
N TYR A 454 16.23 25.06 10.58
CA TYR A 454 15.98 26.42 11.05
C TYR A 454 15.06 26.39 12.25
N ARG A 455 15.42 27.12 13.29
CA ARG A 455 14.58 27.27 14.47
C ARG A 455 14.34 28.76 14.76
N PRO A 456 13.10 29.25 14.78
CA PRO A 456 12.81 30.64 15.14
C PRO A 456 13.06 30.87 16.63
N SER A 457 13.74 31.94 17.05
CA SER A 457 14.05 32.21 18.49
C SER A 457 12.84 32.36 19.41
N ASN A 458 11.67 32.64 18.83
CA ASN A 458 10.42 32.88 19.54
C ASN A 458 9.63 31.58 19.83
N TRP A 459 10.30 30.48 20.20
CA TRP A 459 9.64 29.18 20.38
C TRP A 459 8.96 29.06 21.75
N GLY A 460 7.65 28.73 21.76
CA GLY A 460 6.82 28.62 22.97
C GLY A 460 6.72 27.22 23.59
N GLY A 461 7.45 26.23 23.06
CA GLY A 461 7.34 24.82 23.48
C GLY A 461 8.69 24.08 23.57
N GLY A 462 8.70 22.76 23.33
CA GLY A 462 9.88 21.90 23.52
C GLY A 462 11.15 22.38 22.80
N PRO A 463 12.31 22.47 23.49
CA PRO A 463 13.54 23.08 22.96
C PRO A 463 14.43 22.17 22.08
N ILE A 464 13.94 20.97 21.71
CA ILE A 464 14.82 19.90 21.21
C ILE A 464 14.46 19.46 19.80
N ASP A 465 15.32 19.66 18.82
CA ASP A 465 15.12 19.16 17.45
C ASP A 465 15.69 17.73 17.31
N ARG A 466 14.96 16.83 16.66
CA ARG A 466 15.44 15.47 16.32
C ARG A 466 15.06 15.06 14.91
N ILE A 467 16.02 14.47 14.22
CA ILE A 467 15.82 13.80 12.92
C ILE A 467 16.60 12.48 12.97
N GLY A 468 16.09 11.45 12.32
CA GLY A 468 16.66 10.11 12.41
C GLY A 468 16.15 9.12 11.37
N LEU A 469 16.57 7.87 11.52
CA LEU A 469 16.10 6.71 10.77
C LEU A 469 15.56 5.67 11.74
N GLU A 470 14.39 5.12 11.41
CA GLU A 470 13.70 4.12 12.23
C GLU A 470 13.12 2.98 11.34
N ASP A 471 12.73 1.87 11.98
CA ASP A 471 12.08 0.72 11.36
C ASP A 471 10.54 0.79 11.47
N GLU A 472 9.86 -0.29 11.05
CA GLU A 472 8.40 -0.38 11.05
C GLU A 472 7.75 -0.14 12.42
N ASN A 473 8.50 -0.47 13.47
CA ASN A 473 8.12 -0.37 14.87
C ASN A 473 8.63 0.94 15.52
N PHE A 474 9.13 1.89 14.74
CA PHE A 474 9.76 3.13 15.21
C PHE A 474 10.98 2.86 16.11
N ASN A 475 11.73 1.80 15.83
CA ASN A 475 13.00 1.54 16.48
C ASN A 475 14.15 2.01 15.59
N GLY A 476 15.14 2.68 16.16
CA GLY A 476 16.24 3.21 15.37
C GLY A 476 17.11 4.21 16.11
N TYR A 477 17.56 5.24 15.41
CA TYR A 477 18.46 6.26 15.94
C TYR A 477 18.09 7.65 15.43
N SER A 478 18.20 8.64 16.31
CA SER A 478 18.08 10.06 15.95
C SER A 478 19.17 10.86 16.63
N PHE A 479 19.52 12.03 16.10
CA PHE A 479 20.29 13.01 16.86
C PHE A 479 19.39 13.93 17.69
N ARG A 480 20.01 14.67 18.62
CA ARG A 480 19.37 15.68 19.47
C ARG A 480 20.14 16.99 19.38
N VAL A 481 19.43 18.08 19.11
CA VAL A 481 19.92 19.45 19.26
C VAL A 481 19.08 20.14 20.33
N ASP A 482 19.68 20.46 21.48
CA ASP A 482 18.99 21.13 22.60
C ASP A 482 19.33 22.62 22.63
N HIS A 483 18.34 23.46 22.27
CA HIS A 483 18.48 24.92 22.23
C HIS A 483 18.34 25.58 23.60
N TYR A 484 17.84 24.87 24.62
CA TYR A 484 17.74 25.42 25.97
C TYR A 484 19.03 25.22 26.77
N ASN A 485 19.60 24.01 26.67
CA ASN A 485 20.82 23.63 27.39
C ASN A 485 22.09 23.79 26.56
N ASN A 486 21.97 24.14 25.28
CA ASN A 486 23.08 24.39 24.35
C ASN A 486 24.04 23.19 24.25
N TYR A 487 23.51 22.06 23.77
CA TYR A 487 24.34 20.90 23.43
C TYR A 487 23.72 20.04 22.31
N ILE A 488 24.56 19.13 21.80
CA ILE A 488 24.14 18.04 20.93
C ILE A 488 24.39 16.66 21.56
N SER A 489 23.55 15.69 21.23
CA SER A 489 23.71 14.29 21.63
C SER A 489 23.04 13.33 20.62
N ILE A 490 23.16 12.02 20.85
CA ILE A 490 22.57 10.96 20.00
C ILE A 490 21.64 10.11 20.86
N ASP A 491 20.44 9.87 20.33
CA ASP A 491 19.38 9.08 20.93
C ASP A 491 19.24 7.72 20.21
N ARG A 492 19.04 6.65 20.99
CA ARG A 492 18.47 5.39 20.54
C ARG A 492 16.94 5.45 20.67
N ARG A 493 16.21 4.94 19.69
CA ARG A 493 14.75 5.00 19.61
C ARG A 493 14.13 3.62 19.84
N THR A 494 13.14 3.54 20.72
CA THR A 494 12.35 2.31 20.94
C THR A 494 10.87 2.65 20.95
N GLY A 495 10.14 2.21 19.92
CA GLY A 495 8.76 2.66 19.70
C GLY A 495 8.66 4.18 19.56
N GLY A 496 9.65 4.83 18.95
CA GLY A 496 9.82 6.28 18.77
C GLY A 496 10.29 7.03 20.02
N ASN A 497 10.31 6.40 21.20
CA ASN A 497 10.76 7.07 22.43
C ASN A 497 12.29 7.17 22.47
N PRO A 498 12.87 8.33 22.84
CA PRO A 498 14.32 8.52 22.88
C PRO A 498 14.93 7.97 24.15
N GLN A 499 16.14 7.44 24.00
CA GLN A 499 17.08 7.19 25.08
C GLN A 499 18.44 7.74 24.65
N GLU A 500 18.91 8.78 25.34
CA GLU A 500 20.24 9.34 25.07
C GLU A 500 21.33 8.29 25.36
N ILE A 501 22.24 8.09 24.39
CA ILE A 501 23.29 7.05 24.43
C ILE A 501 24.69 7.61 24.16
N SER A 502 24.83 8.89 23.85
CA SER A 502 26.12 9.58 23.77
C SER A 502 26.38 10.45 25.00
N ILE A 503 27.59 11.00 25.09
CA ILE A 503 27.83 12.18 25.93
C ILE A 503 27.11 13.40 25.34
N GLU A 504 26.85 14.41 26.17
CA GLU A 504 26.43 15.74 25.73
C GLU A 504 27.67 16.53 25.28
N VAL A 505 27.63 17.11 24.09
CA VAL A 505 28.70 17.99 23.57
C VAL A 505 28.19 19.42 23.53
N PRO A 506 28.77 20.35 24.31
CA PRO A 506 28.34 21.74 24.34
C PRO A 506 28.42 22.40 22.97
N TRP A 507 27.33 23.04 22.57
CA TRP A 507 27.21 23.80 21.34
C TRP A 507 26.04 24.77 21.48
N ASN A 508 26.23 26.05 21.17
CA ASN A 508 25.13 27.01 21.13
C ASN A 508 24.51 26.97 19.72
N PRO A 509 23.42 26.20 19.49
CA PRO A 509 22.79 26.13 18.18
C PRO A 509 22.28 27.51 17.76
N PRO A 510 22.42 27.89 16.48
CA PRO A 510 21.86 29.14 16.01
C PRO A 510 20.33 29.07 15.95
N GLU A 511 19.71 30.16 16.37
CA GLU A 511 18.28 30.45 16.20
C GLU A 511 18.14 31.58 15.17
N ASP A 512 17.00 31.64 14.48
CA ASP A 512 16.71 32.54 13.38
C ASP A 512 17.69 32.46 12.19
N GLU A 513 18.47 31.39 12.11
CA GLU A 513 19.39 31.10 11.02
C GLU A 513 19.39 29.60 10.70
N TRP A 514 19.64 29.26 9.43
CA TRP A 514 19.80 27.88 8.99
C TRP A 514 21.18 27.33 9.39
N TYR A 515 21.22 26.10 9.90
CA TYR A 515 22.44 25.33 10.09
C TYR A 515 22.32 23.96 9.41
N TYR A 516 23.46 23.42 8.97
CA TYR A 516 23.53 22.13 8.29
C TYR A 516 23.90 21.03 9.28
N PHE A 517 23.39 19.82 9.06
CA PHE A 517 23.69 18.66 9.89
C PHE A 517 24.08 17.43 9.07
N GLU A 518 24.86 16.55 9.69
CA GLU A 518 25.19 15.22 9.19
C GLU A 518 25.09 14.19 10.31
N PHE A 519 24.36 13.09 10.09
CA PHE A 519 24.24 11.97 11.00
C PHE A 519 24.60 10.66 10.32
N HIS A 520 25.74 10.10 10.71
CA HIS A 520 26.28 8.85 10.17
C HIS A 520 25.93 7.66 11.05
N ILE A 521 25.46 6.59 10.43
CA ILE A 521 25.19 5.29 11.06
C ILE A 521 26.08 4.24 10.37
N TYR A 522 27.20 3.89 10.98
CA TYR A 522 28.19 2.98 10.40
C TYR A 522 27.88 1.51 10.69
N SER A 523 28.32 0.62 9.79
CA SER A 523 28.20 -0.84 9.88
C SER A 523 28.86 -1.46 11.11
N ASN A 524 29.88 -0.81 11.66
CA ASN A 524 30.57 -1.26 12.88
C ASN A 524 29.84 -0.87 14.19
N GLY A 525 28.71 -0.17 14.11
CA GLY A 525 27.95 0.32 15.26
C GLY A 525 28.25 1.76 15.64
N THR A 526 29.27 2.39 15.08
CA THR A 526 29.58 3.79 15.36
C THR A 526 28.45 4.68 14.84
N LEU A 527 28.07 5.66 15.65
CA LEU A 527 27.13 6.72 15.30
C LEU A 527 27.86 8.06 15.46
N THR A 528 27.78 8.94 14.47
CA THR A 528 28.42 10.27 14.51
C THR A 528 27.43 11.32 14.07
N PHE A 529 27.22 12.34 14.90
CA PHE A 529 26.39 13.50 14.60
C PHE A 529 27.25 14.77 14.59
N SER A 530 27.18 15.51 13.50
CA SER A 530 27.93 16.75 13.26
C SER A 530 27.01 17.87 12.81
N THR A 531 27.28 19.09 13.27
CA THR A 531 26.57 20.30 12.86
C THR A 531 27.53 21.32 12.28
N TYR A 532 27.06 22.14 11.35
CA TYR A 532 27.84 23.15 10.64
C TYR A 532 27.05 24.45 10.55
N TYR A 533 27.71 25.57 10.80
CA TYR A 533 27.12 26.88 10.56
C TYR A 533 26.93 27.12 9.05
N LYS A 534 26.07 28.07 8.67
CA LYS A 534 25.78 28.44 7.28
C LYS A 534 27.02 28.73 6.41
N ASN A 535 28.11 29.20 7.03
CA ASN A 535 29.39 29.46 6.34
C ASN A 535 30.23 28.18 6.09
N GLY A 536 29.71 26.99 6.43
CA GLY A 536 30.40 25.69 6.31
C GLY A 536 31.36 25.38 7.44
N SER A 537 31.53 26.26 8.43
CA SER A 537 32.40 25.97 9.58
C SER A 537 31.74 24.99 10.55
N LEU A 538 32.53 24.06 11.09
CA LEU A 538 32.06 23.05 12.03
C LEU A 538 31.54 23.70 13.32
N GLY A 539 30.30 23.39 13.69
CA GLY A 539 29.66 23.79 14.93
C GLY A 539 30.06 22.87 16.08
N ALA A 540 29.62 21.61 16.01
CA ALA A 540 29.98 20.58 16.99
C ALA A 540 29.94 19.17 16.38
N THR A 541 30.53 18.20 17.08
CA THR A 541 30.45 16.78 16.72
C THR A 541 30.41 15.92 17.96
N VAL A 542 29.54 14.92 17.94
CA VAL A 542 29.40 13.89 18.98
C VAL A 542 29.42 12.51 18.34
N SER A 543 29.93 11.51 19.05
CA SER A 543 29.91 10.13 18.58
C SER A 543 29.69 9.14 19.73
N THR A 544 29.07 8.00 19.40
CA THR A 544 28.86 6.88 20.32
C THR A 544 28.87 5.56 19.54
N THR A 545 28.64 4.43 20.21
CA THR A 545 28.55 3.11 19.57
C THR A 545 27.35 2.35 20.09
N ASP A 546 26.47 1.94 19.20
CA ASP A 546 25.31 1.10 19.49
C ASP A 546 24.95 0.25 18.26
N ASN A 547 24.76 -1.05 18.45
CA ASN A 547 24.48 -2.04 17.39
C ASN A 547 23.07 -2.65 17.49
N THR A 548 22.18 -2.05 18.29
CA THR A 548 20.85 -2.61 18.59
C THR A 548 19.99 -2.73 17.33
N TYR A 549 19.98 -1.72 16.47
CA TYR A 549 19.16 -1.67 15.26
C TYR A 549 20.04 -1.65 14.01
N THR A 550 19.64 -2.36 12.96
CA THR A 550 20.47 -2.59 11.76
C THR A 550 19.72 -2.37 10.44
N LYS A 551 18.42 -2.07 10.52
CA LYS A 551 17.49 -1.93 9.42
C LYS A 551 16.59 -0.72 9.68
N PHE A 552 16.28 0.02 8.63
CA PHE A 552 15.46 1.22 8.70
C PHE A 552 14.58 1.31 7.44
N ASP A 553 13.34 1.73 7.58
CA ASP A 553 12.37 1.84 6.49
C ASP A 553 11.80 3.26 6.35
N ARG A 554 12.15 4.19 7.27
CA ARG A 554 11.63 5.55 7.28
C ARG A 554 12.63 6.57 7.80
N VAL A 555 12.51 7.79 7.27
CA VAL A 555 13.09 8.99 7.88
C VAL A 555 12.06 9.62 8.82
N VAL A 556 12.51 10.10 9.97
CA VAL A 556 11.64 10.67 11.00
C VAL A 556 12.07 12.07 11.40
N VAL A 557 11.09 12.92 11.73
CA VAL A 557 11.26 14.27 12.26
C VAL A 557 10.48 14.33 13.57
N HIS A 558 11.20 14.41 14.69
CA HIS A 558 10.64 14.32 16.05
C HIS A 558 11.03 15.49 16.93
N GLY A 559 10.28 15.65 18.03
CA GLY A 559 10.58 16.65 19.03
C GLY A 559 10.25 18.04 18.56
N GLY A 560 10.85 19.01 19.25
CA GLY A 560 10.69 20.43 19.01
C GLY A 560 9.26 20.90 19.22
N TYR A 561 9.06 22.19 19.00
CA TYR A 561 7.72 22.78 18.98
C TYR A 561 7.46 23.38 17.61
N VAL A 562 8.29 24.36 17.22
CA VAL A 562 8.37 24.87 15.85
C VAL A 562 9.84 24.86 15.42
N TYR A 563 10.14 24.06 14.39
CA TYR A 563 11.38 24.13 13.62
C TYR A 563 11.12 23.62 12.21
N TYR A 564 12.02 23.99 11.31
CA TYR A 564 11.89 23.72 9.88
C TYR A 564 13.05 22.85 9.44
N VAL A 565 12.77 21.94 8.51
CA VAL A 565 13.74 21.04 7.89
C VAL A 565 13.66 21.25 6.39
N ASP A 566 14.82 21.38 5.75
CA ASP A 566 14.91 21.53 4.31
C ASP A 566 16.10 20.75 3.74
N ASP A 567 16.05 20.41 2.45
CA ASP A 567 17.03 19.61 1.71
C ASP A 567 17.42 18.31 2.44
N LEU A 568 16.42 17.57 2.90
CA LEU A 568 16.63 16.35 3.67
C LEU A 568 17.13 15.24 2.75
N GLU A 569 18.33 14.74 3.02
CA GLU A 569 18.98 13.68 2.26
C GLU A 569 19.18 12.44 3.12
N VAL A 570 18.93 11.26 2.54
CA VAL A 570 19.40 9.98 3.07
C VAL A 570 20.26 9.31 2.01
N ASN A 571 21.54 9.13 2.34
CA ASN A 571 22.56 8.64 1.43
C ASN A 571 23.17 7.35 1.97
N SER A 572 22.89 6.23 1.30
CA SER A 572 23.44 4.93 1.65
C SER A 572 24.66 4.61 0.78
N LYS A 573 25.66 3.95 1.36
CA LYS A 573 26.85 3.50 0.61
C LYS A 573 26.51 2.60 -0.58
N ASN A 574 25.37 1.91 -0.53
CA ASN A 574 24.92 0.98 -1.57
C ASN A 574 23.97 1.60 -2.60
N PHE A 575 23.63 2.90 -2.49
CA PHE A 575 22.72 3.58 -3.40
C PHE A 575 21.39 2.81 -3.57
N ASP A 576 20.79 2.50 -2.43
CA ASP A 576 19.71 1.50 -2.29
C ASP A 576 18.34 1.92 -2.87
N PHE A 577 18.19 3.15 -3.38
CA PHE A 577 16.90 3.71 -3.82
C PHE A 577 16.65 3.63 -5.33
N TYR A 578 17.01 2.49 -5.94
CA TYR A 578 16.70 2.16 -7.34
C TYR A 578 17.26 3.15 -8.38
N GLY A 579 18.44 3.70 -8.11
CA GLY A 579 19.16 4.59 -9.03
C GLY A 579 20.67 4.42 -8.90
N ASP A 580 21.43 5.03 -9.81
CA ASP A 580 22.89 5.03 -9.82
C ASP A 580 23.44 6.44 -9.57
N LYS A 581 24.38 6.55 -8.65
CA LYS A 581 25.01 7.82 -8.24
C LYS A 581 25.67 8.59 -9.37
N ASN A 582 26.01 7.90 -10.46
CA ASN A 582 26.70 8.48 -11.59
C ASN A 582 25.76 9.28 -12.51
N TRP A 583 24.43 9.21 -12.30
CA TRP A 583 23.50 10.14 -12.93
C TRP A 583 23.71 11.56 -12.38
N THR A 584 24.19 12.46 -13.25
CA THR A 584 24.40 13.87 -12.90
C THR A 584 23.21 14.74 -13.29
N TYR A 585 22.35 14.25 -14.18
CA TYR A 585 21.15 14.95 -14.63
C TYR A 585 20.09 13.92 -15.06
N LEU A 586 18.84 14.14 -14.65
CA LEU A 586 17.65 13.40 -15.07
C LEU A 586 16.44 14.34 -15.08
N GLU A 587 15.68 14.35 -16.17
CA GLU A 587 14.45 15.14 -16.33
C GLU A 587 13.43 14.37 -17.20
N ILE A 588 12.15 14.51 -16.89
CA ILE A 588 11.02 14.06 -17.69
C ILE A 588 10.47 15.26 -18.46
N THR A 589 10.64 15.26 -19.78
CA THR A 589 10.31 16.41 -20.63
C THR A 589 8.88 16.36 -21.18
N SER A 590 8.26 15.18 -21.19
CA SER A 590 6.86 14.99 -21.61
C SER A 590 6.26 13.74 -20.99
N ALA A 591 4.92 13.71 -20.83
CA ALA A 591 4.16 12.55 -20.38
C ALA A 591 2.77 12.54 -21.03
N ASN A 592 2.49 11.52 -21.83
CA ASN A 592 1.30 11.40 -22.66
C ASN A 592 0.57 10.09 -22.33
N PRO A 593 -0.46 10.13 -21.47
CA PRO A 593 -1.24 8.95 -21.14
C PRO A 593 -2.33 8.68 -22.19
N SER A 594 -2.60 7.39 -22.47
CA SER A 594 -3.75 6.97 -23.28
C SER A 594 -5.08 7.03 -22.53
N GLU A 595 -5.01 6.98 -21.19
CA GLU A 595 -6.14 7.02 -20.26
C GLU A 595 -5.69 7.65 -18.93
N GLY A 596 -6.62 8.26 -18.21
CA GLY A 596 -6.35 8.86 -16.92
C GLY A 596 -5.62 10.19 -17.06
N VAL A 597 -4.91 10.58 -16.01
CA VAL A 597 -4.19 11.86 -15.96
C VAL A 597 -2.77 11.63 -15.47
N ALA A 598 -1.79 12.14 -16.22
CA ALA A 598 -0.38 12.14 -15.84
C ALA A 598 0.06 13.55 -15.48
N VAL A 599 0.60 13.73 -14.28
CA VAL A 599 1.12 15.02 -13.79
C VAL A 599 2.60 14.88 -13.50
N LEU A 600 3.41 15.76 -14.09
CA LEU A 600 4.83 15.86 -13.82
C LEU A 600 5.07 16.67 -12.54
N PHE A 601 6.02 16.23 -11.72
CA PHE A 601 6.41 16.94 -10.50
C PHE A 601 7.89 16.70 -10.18
N ASP A 602 8.37 17.41 -9.16
CA ASP A 602 9.71 17.25 -8.60
C ASP A 602 9.64 16.30 -7.40
N GLY A 603 10.23 15.11 -7.55
CA GLY A 603 10.10 13.97 -6.64
C GLY A 603 11.38 13.63 -5.89
N ASP A 604 11.25 12.70 -4.93
CA ASP A 604 12.10 12.65 -3.74
C ASP A 604 13.38 11.79 -3.84
N TYR A 605 13.86 11.51 -5.05
CA TYR A 605 14.90 10.49 -5.26
C TYR A 605 16.04 10.90 -6.17
N PHE A 606 16.11 12.19 -6.49
CA PHE A 606 17.15 12.75 -7.33
C PHE A 606 17.62 14.08 -6.75
N LYS A 607 18.83 14.09 -6.20
CA LYS A 607 19.45 15.32 -5.71
C LYS A 607 19.81 16.24 -6.89
N LYS A 608 19.24 17.44 -6.89
CA LYS A 608 19.45 18.45 -7.92
C LYS A 608 20.34 19.60 -7.43
N ASP A 609 20.86 20.38 -8.37
CA ASP A 609 21.42 21.69 -8.06
C ASP A 609 20.28 22.67 -7.73
N TYR A 610 20.45 23.42 -6.63
CA TYR A 610 19.49 24.35 -5.99
C TYR A 610 18.71 25.32 -6.90
N ASN A 611 19.14 25.51 -8.15
CA ASN A 611 18.56 26.49 -9.09
C ASN A 611 17.97 25.85 -10.36
N THR A 612 17.79 24.52 -10.39
CA THR A 612 17.26 23.81 -11.57
C THR A 612 15.85 23.25 -11.30
N SER A 613 14.91 23.55 -12.20
CA SER A 613 13.52 23.05 -12.16
C SER A 613 13.36 21.86 -13.10
N ASN A 614 14.05 20.76 -12.82
CA ASN A 614 13.88 19.53 -13.60
C ASN A 614 12.75 18.71 -12.99
N LEU A 615 11.72 18.42 -13.78
CA LEU A 615 10.63 17.53 -13.33
C LEU A 615 11.13 16.10 -13.45
N ASN A 616 11.28 15.37 -12.35
CA ASN A 616 11.92 14.05 -12.33
C ASN A 616 10.96 12.92 -11.90
N ALA A 617 9.66 13.22 -11.79
CA ALA A 617 8.65 12.27 -11.37
C ALA A 617 7.31 12.46 -12.10
N ILE A 618 6.51 11.39 -12.18
CA ILE A 618 5.16 11.38 -12.78
C ILE A 618 4.18 10.74 -11.81
N ASN A 619 3.05 11.39 -11.58
CA ASN A 619 1.87 10.79 -10.95
C ASN A 619 0.82 10.51 -12.03
N TRP A 620 0.69 9.25 -12.42
CA TRP A 620 -0.29 8.78 -13.40
C TRP A 620 -1.44 8.07 -12.68
N SER A 621 -2.63 8.66 -12.75
CA SER A 621 -3.79 8.30 -11.92
C SER A 621 -5.08 8.22 -12.74
N ASN A 622 -6.18 7.81 -12.10
CA ASN A 622 -7.49 7.64 -12.72
C ASN A 622 -7.51 6.60 -13.86
N ILE A 623 -6.77 5.51 -13.70
CA ILE A 623 -6.73 4.39 -14.64
C ILE A 623 -7.69 3.31 -14.14
N THR A 624 -8.63 2.86 -14.99
CA THR A 624 -9.55 1.76 -14.66
C THR A 624 -9.44 0.65 -15.71
N LEU A 625 -8.82 -0.46 -15.33
CA LEU A 625 -8.67 -1.62 -16.20
C LEU A 625 -9.83 -2.60 -16.01
N ASN A 626 -10.37 -3.11 -17.12
CA ASN A 626 -11.40 -4.14 -17.16
C ASN A 626 -11.32 -4.94 -18.46
N TRP A 627 -12.20 -5.92 -18.68
CA TRP A 627 -12.11 -6.79 -19.86
C TRP A 627 -12.27 -6.08 -21.21
N SER A 628 -13.02 -4.96 -21.23
CA SER A 628 -13.25 -4.14 -22.44
C SER A 628 -12.16 -3.09 -22.64
N ASN A 629 -11.50 -2.67 -21.55
CA ASN A 629 -10.39 -1.73 -21.54
C ASN A 629 -9.24 -2.36 -20.73
N ASP A 630 -8.53 -3.30 -21.35
CA ASP A 630 -7.63 -4.22 -20.66
C ASP A 630 -6.18 -3.73 -20.58
N LYS A 631 -5.91 -2.51 -21.04
CA LYS A 631 -4.60 -1.89 -20.95
C LYS A 631 -4.68 -0.37 -20.93
N ALA A 632 -3.70 0.25 -20.31
CA ALA A 632 -3.43 1.68 -20.40
C ALA A 632 -1.94 1.90 -20.67
N THR A 633 -1.61 2.92 -21.47
CA THR A 633 -0.24 3.22 -21.88
C THR A 633 0.13 4.65 -21.50
N LEU A 634 1.35 4.84 -21.01
CA LEU A 634 1.99 6.12 -20.78
C LEU A 634 3.26 6.21 -21.63
N VAL A 635 3.32 7.22 -22.51
CA VAL A 635 4.52 7.53 -23.29
C VAL A 635 5.18 8.78 -22.69
N PHE A 636 6.43 8.68 -22.26
CA PHE A 636 7.17 9.79 -21.67
C PHE A 636 8.61 9.84 -22.15
N ASN A 637 9.20 11.03 -22.16
CA ASN A 637 10.60 11.22 -22.55
C ASN A 637 11.44 11.47 -21.31
N VAL A 638 12.63 10.88 -21.28
CA VAL A 638 13.65 11.15 -20.27
C VAL A 638 14.87 11.77 -20.94
N LEU A 639 15.33 12.88 -20.38
CA LEU A 639 16.57 13.54 -20.71
C LEU A 639 17.57 13.30 -19.57
N GLY A 640 18.75 12.75 -19.89
CA GLY A 640 19.71 12.33 -18.86
C GLY A 640 21.17 12.50 -19.25
N SER A 641 22.02 12.61 -18.23
CA SER A 641 23.49 12.56 -18.36
C SER A 641 24.09 11.68 -17.27
N TYR A 642 24.93 10.73 -17.69
CA TYR A 642 25.57 9.75 -16.82
C TYR A 642 27.09 9.87 -16.90
N SER A 643 27.76 10.02 -15.76
CA SER A 643 29.21 10.12 -15.66
C SER A 643 29.87 8.74 -15.68
N TYR A 644 30.59 8.42 -16.75
CA TYR A 644 31.32 7.15 -16.88
C TYR A 644 32.55 7.31 -17.76
N SER A 645 33.70 6.82 -17.30
CA SER A 645 34.99 7.04 -17.99
C SER A 645 35.66 5.74 -18.46
N GLU A 646 35.07 4.58 -18.15
CA GLU A 646 35.57 3.30 -18.65
C GLU A 646 35.11 3.09 -20.11
N ARG A 647 35.91 2.36 -20.90
CA ARG A 647 35.68 2.19 -22.35
C ARG A 647 34.76 1.02 -22.70
N ASP A 648 33.89 0.63 -21.80
CA ASP A 648 32.91 -0.44 -21.92
C ASP A 648 31.48 0.09 -21.70
N ASN A 649 30.53 -0.82 -21.49
CA ASN A 649 29.17 -0.47 -21.15
C ASN A 649 28.81 -0.99 -19.76
N ILE A 650 27.90 -0.26 -19.11
CA ILE A 650 27.31 -0.65 -17.84
C ILE A 650 25.80 -0.60 -17.96
N LEU A 651 25.10 -1.52 -17.29
CA LEU A 651 23.66 -1.44 -17.14
C LEU A 651 23.37 -0.60 -15.89
N ALA A 652 22.83 0.61 -16.08
CA ALA A 652 22.64 1.59 -15.02
C ALA A 652 21.15 1.75 -14.68
N LYS A 653 20.83 1.70 -13.38
CA LYS A 653 19.50 2.03 -12.85
C LYS A 653 19.29 3.52 -12.92
N TYR A 654 18.16 3.97 -13.44
CA TYR A 654 17.85 5.40 -13.58
C TYR A 654 16.54 5.80 -12.90
N GLY A 655 15.81 4.85 -12.32
CA GLY A 655 14.60 5.14 -11.59
C GLY A 655 13.73 3.91 -11.37
N PHE A 656 12.51 4.17 -10.89
CA PHE A 656 11.53 3.13 -10.61
C PHE A 656 10.11 3.65 -10.71
N ALA A 657 9.14 2.76 -10.92
CA ALA A 657 7.73 3.05 -10.82
C ALA A 657 7.08 2.26 -9.68
N LYS A 658 6.40 2.97 -8.77
CA LYS A 658 5.53 2.37 -7.74
C LYS A 658 4.12 2.27 -8.31
N ILE A 659 3.63 1.05 -8.47
CA ILE A 659 2.31 0.78 -9.03
C ILE A 659 1.41 0.35 -7.90
N LEU A 660 0.44 1.20 -7.59
CA LEU A 660 -0.61 0.99 -6.60
C LEU A 660 -1.86 0.52 -7.32
N PHE A 661 -2.49 -0.54 -6.82
CA PHE A 661 -3.75 -1.00 -7.39
C PHE A 661 -4.72 -1.53 -6.35
N ASN A 662 -5.99 -1.50 -6.72
CA ASN A 662 -7.07 -2.08 -5.93
C ASN A 662 -7.75 -3.20 -6.73
N TYR A 663 -7.74 -4.41 -6.17
CA TYR A 663 -8.40 -5.60 -6.71
C TYR A 663 -8.98 -6.42 -5.56
N ASN A 664 -10.25 -6.80 -5.68
CA ASN A 664 -11.02 -7.51 -4.63
C ASN A 664 -11.23 -9.00 -4.98
N GLY A 665 -10.16 -9.73 -5.28
CA GLY A 665 -10.22 -11.18 -5.55
C GLY A 665 -9.02 -11.98 -5.04
N THR A 666 -9.28 -13.23 -4.63
CA THR A 666 -8.25 -14.21 -4.24
C THR A 666 -8.02 -15.22 -5.35
N ASN A 667 -6.79 -15.68 -5.55
CA ASN A 667 -6.39 -16.46 -6.73
C ASN A 667 -5.64 -17.75 -6.42
N THR A 668 -5.18 -17.96 -5.19
CA THR A 668 -4.44 -19.17 -4.84
C THR A 668 -5.30 -20.41 -4.67
N ASN A 669 -6.62 -20.26 -4.68
CA ASN A 669 -7.58 -21.28 -4.25
C ASN A 669 -7.39 -21.75 -2.79
N THR A 670 -6.53 -21.07 -2.01
CA THR A 670 -6.50 -21.26 -0.57
C THR A 670 -7.86 -20.89 0.00
N SER A 671 -8.35 -21.70 0.92
CA SER A 671 -9.68 -21.48 1.48
C SER A 671 -9.82 -22.02 2.89
N ILE A 672 -10.61 -21.31 3.68
CA ILE A 672 -11.03 -21.78 4.99
C ILE A 672 -12.20 -22.75 4.79
N LYS A 673 -12.02 -24.00 5.21
CA LYS A 673 -12.98 -25.09 4.98
C LYS A 673 -13.97 -25.27 6.13
N GLY A 674 -13.67 -24.73 7.31
CA GLY A 674 -14.57 -24.81 8.44
C GLY A 674 -13.95 -24.29 9.72
N VAL A 675 -14.83 -23.98 10.67
CA VAL A 675 -14.48 -23.55 12.01
C VAL A 675 -15.29 -24.36 13.00
N TYR A 676 -14.61 -24.83 14.03
CA TYR A 676 -15.22 -25.31 15.26
C TYR A 676 -14.74 -24.38 16.38
N ALA A 677 -15.65 -23.96 17.23
CA ALA A 677 -15.32 -23.19 18.41
C ALA A 677 -16.34 -23.50 19.49
N SER A 678 -15.90 -23.59 20.73
CA SER A 678 -16.78 -23.65 21.90
C SER A 678 -16.61 -22.39 22.73
N GLY A 679 -17.35 -22.24 23.81
CA GLY A 679 -17.27 -21.06 24.66
C GLY A 679 -17.93 -21.27 26.02
N CYS A 680 -18.21 -20.18 26.72
CA CYS A 680 -18.69 -20.24 28.09
C CYS A 680 -20.11 -20.82 28.17
N CYS A 681 -20.23 -22.01 28.77
CA CYS A 681 -21.50 -22.66 29.04
C CYS A 681 -21.49 -23.29 30.44
N ALA A 682 -22.66 -23.71 30.92
CA ALA A 682 -22.80 -24.52 32.12
C ALA A 682 -23.67 -25.74 31.83
N ILE A 683 -23.21 -26.91 32.25
CA ILE A 683 -24.00 -28.14 32.28
C ILE A 683 -24.27 -28.53 33.73
N SER A 684 -25.51 -28.90 34.02
CA SER A 684 -25.90 -29.43 35.32
C SER A 684 -26.84 -30.62 35.15
N THR A 685 -26.83 -31.51 36.13
CA THR A 685 -27.72 -32.66 36.20
C THR A 685 -28.59 -32.57 37.44
N SER A 686 -29.86 -32.94 37.33
CA SER A 686 -30.73 -33.13 38.51
C SER A 686 -31.19 -34.57 38.60
N HIS A 687 -31.28 -35.10 39.83
CA HIS A 687 -31.74 -36.47 40.06
C HIS A 687 -32.60 -36.57 41.33
N GLY A 688 -33.57 -37.50 41.33
CA GLY A 688 -34.49 -37.72 42.44
C GLY A 688 -35.20 -39.08 42.40
N THR A 689 -35.84 -39.45 43.52
CA THR A 689 -36.60 -40.70 43.69
C THR A 689 -38.09 -40.40 43.88
N THR A 690 -38.97 -41.33 43.47
CA THR A 690 -40.43 -41.25 43.67
C THR A 690 -40.91 -41.81 45.01
N GLY A 691 -40.01 -42.20 45.92
CA GLY A 691 -40.35 -42.58 47.30
C GLY A 691 -40.89 -44.01 47.47
N GLU A 692 -41.41 -44.64 46.42
CA GLU A 692 -41.75 -46.05 46.38
C GLU A 692 -41.15 -46.68 45.12
N ILE A 693 -40.33 -47.72 45.32
CA ILE A 693 -39.57 -48.47 44.30
C ILE A 693 -38.31 -47.72 43.85
N ASN A 694 -37.19 -48.46 43.72
CA ASN A 694 -35.81 -48.05 43.40
C ASN A 694 -35.64 -47.36 42.02
N ILE A 695 -36.57 -46.51 41.60
CA ILE A 695 -36.57 -45.81 40.31
C ILE A 695 -35.98 -44.42 40.53
N TRP A 696 -34.88 -44.15 39.85
CA TRP A 696 -34.24 -42.85 39.80
C TRP A 696 -34.72 -42.10 38.56
N LYS A 697 -35.04 -40.80 38.74
CA LYS A 697 -35.33 -39.87 37.66
C LYS A 697 -34.16 -38.92 37.49
N GLU A 698 -33.72 -38.69 36.27
CA GLU A 698 -32.60 -37.80 35.97
C GLU A 698 -32.88 -36.92 34.75
N ASN A 699 -32.29 -35.72 34.72
CA ASN A 699 -32.25 -34.87 33.54
C ASN A 699 -30.95 -34.04 33.53
N ALA A 700 -30.64 -33.45 32.39
CA ALA A 700 -29.56 -32.48 32.24
C ALA A 700 -30.08 -31.14 31.72
N THR A 701 -29.46 -30.07 32.20
CA THR A 701 -29.69 -28.69 31.76
C THR A 701 -28.40 -28.16 31.16
N PHE A 702 -28.50 -27.58 29.96
CA PHE A 702 -27.43 -26.81 29.33
C PHE A 702 -27.82 -25.33 29.35
N LYS A 703 -26.92 -24.48 29.85
CA LYS A 703 -27.07 -23.02 29.84
C LYS A 703 -25.95 -22.39 29.04
N ASN A 704 -26.32 -21.58 28.05
CA ASN A 704 -25.40 -20.71 27.36
C ASN A 704 -25.11 -19.48 28.25
N ASN A 705 -23.86 -19.28 28.66
CA ASN A 705 -23.46 -18.13 29.48
C ASN A 705 -22.85 -16.99 28.65
N ALA A 706 -22.61 -17.19 27.35
CA ALA A 706 -22.14 -16.16 26.45
C ALA A 706 -23.18 -15.05 26.25
N LYS A 707 -22.70 -13.87 25.85
CA LYS A 707 -23.49 -12.64 25.62
C LYS A 707 -23.73 -12.37 24.15
N SER A 708 -22.79 -12.77 23.30
CA SER A 708 -22.83 -12.52 21.85
C SER A 708 -22.99 -13.80 21.04
N TYR A 709 -22.57 -14.96 21.56
CA TYR A 709 -22.61 -16.23 20.83
C TYR A 709 -23.81 -17.10 21.17
N SER A 710 -24.46 -17.66 20.16
CA SER A 710 -25.33 -18.83 20.31
C SER A 710 -24.51 -20.11 20.14
N PHE A 711 -24.88 -21.16 20.89
CA PHE A 711 -24.25 -22.47 20.74
C PHE A 711 -25.23 -23.49 20.17
N ASN A 712 -24.81 -24.19 19.12
CA ASN A 712 -25.51 -25.36 18.61
C ASN A 712 -25.15 -26.57 19.48
N LEU A 713 -26.11 -27.07 20.27
CA LEU A 713 -25.94 -28.27 21.08
C LEU A 713 -26.16 -29.50 20.19
N THR A 714 -25.09 -30.19 19.82
CA THR A 714 -25.13 -31.30 18.85
C THR A 714 -25.33 -32.65 19.52
N ASN A 715 -24.78 -32.85 20.72
CA ASN A 715 -24.87 -34.10 21.45
C ASN A 715 -24.96 -33.89 22.97
N LEU A 716 -25.72 -34.75 23.63
CA LEU A 716 -25.75 -34.91 25.09
C LEU A 716 -25.70 -36.40 25.41
N ASN A 717 -24.78 -36.79 26.27
CA ASN A 717 -24.83 -38.09 26.94
C ASN A 717 -25.09 -37.90 28.44
N ILE A 718 -26.06 -38.61 28.98
CA ILE A 718 -26.34 -38.68 30.43
C ILE A 718 -26.28 -40.13 30.87
N TRP A 719 -25.60 -40.41 31.98
CA TRP A 719 -25.46 -41.75 32.54
C TRP A 719 -25.27 -41.71 34.05
N ALA A 720 -25.53 -42.83 34.72
CA ALA A 720 -25.33 -42.97 36.14
C ALA A 720 -24.31 -44.06 36.47
N VAL A 721 -23.49 -43.83 37.49
CA VAL A 721 -22.53 -44.80 38.01
C VAL A 721 -22.87 -45.19 39.45
N ASN A 722 -22.52 -46.42 39.82
CA ASN A 722 -22.67 -46.89 41.19
C ASN A 722 -21.67 -46.17 42.10
N LYS A 723 -22.16 -45.37 43.07
CA LYS A 723 -21.32 -44.64 44.03
C LYS A 723 -20.29 -45.54 44.72
N SER A 724 -20.72 -46.71 45.18
CA SER A 724 -19.84 -47.66 45.88
C SER A 724 -18.75 -48.22 44.99
N ALA A 725 -18.93 -48.28 43.67
CA ALA A 725 -17.90 -48.72 42.73
C ALA A 725 -16.99 -47.55 42.29
N TYR A 726 -17.56 -46.35 42.14
CA TYR A 726 -16.81 -45.15 41.75
C TYR A 726 -15.75 -44.75 42.77
N GLU A 727 -16.02 -44.92 44.07
CA GLU A 727 -15.06 -44.68 45.16
C GLU A 727 -13.75 -45.48 44.99
N PHE A 728 -13.77 -46.57 44.21
CA PHE A 728 -12.59 -47.39 43.90
C PHE A 728 -11.98 -47.12 42.51
N CYS A 729 -12.67 -46.45 41.59
CA CYS A 729 -12.21 -46.31 40.21
C CYS A 729 -12.14 -44.87 39.64
N TRP A 730 -12.70 -43.85 40.31
CA TRP A 730 -12.60 -42.39 40.02
C TRP A 730 -12.71 -41.92 38.55
N ASN A 731 -13.14 -42.79 37.64
CA ASN A 731 -13.25 -42.54 36.20
C ASN A 731 -14.70 -42.79 35.80
N PRO A 732 -15.51 -41.74 35.56
CA PRO A 732 -16.92 -41.89 35.25
C PRO A 732 -17.16 -42.49 33.85
N PHE A 733 -16.13 -42.57 33.00
CA PHE A 733 -16.22 -43.16 31.66
C PHE A 733 -15.93 -44.66 31.64
N ASN A 734 -15.60 -45.28 32.78
CA ASN A 734 -15.44 -46.74 32.83
C ASN A 734 -16.82 -47.42 32.81
N GLU A 735 -17.20 -48.00 31.67
CA GLU A 735 -18.49 -48.66 31.48
C GLU A 735 -18.75 -49.81 32.46
N SER A 736 -17.71 -50.42 33.05
CA SER A 736 -17.89 -51.51 34.02
C SER A 736 -18.53 -51.08 35.34
N ILE A 737 -18.59 -49.78 35.62
CA ILE A 737 -19.22 -49.21 36.83
C ILE A 737 -20.52 -48.47 36.52
N TRP A 738 -20.94 -48.45 35.25
CA TRP A 738 -22.20 -47.85 34.83
C TRP A 738 -23.38 -48.68 35.35
N ILE A 739 -24.48 -48.01 35.63
CA ILE A 739 -25.72 -48.66 36.04
C ILE A 739 -26.49 -49.05 34.78
N ASP A 740 -26.87 -50.33 34.69
CA ASP A 740 -27.64 -50.85 33.57
C ASP A 740 -28.91 -50.02 33.32
N GLY A 741 -29.12 -49.60 32.07
CA GLY A 741 -30.27 -48.80 31.65
C GLY A 741 -30.24 -47.31 32.01
N SER A 742 -29.12 -46.80 32.55
CA SER A 742 -28.96 -45.36 32.85
C SER A 742 -28.33 -44.54 31.73
N ASN A 743 -27.67 -45.15 30.74
CA ASN A 743 -26.98 -44.42 29.68
C ASN A 743 -27.94 -43.99 28.54
N TYR A 744 -28.05 -42.70 28.30
CA TYR A 744 -28.88 -42.11 27.24
C TYR A 744 -28.11 -41.07 26.44
N THR A 745 -28.06 -41.26 25.13
CA THR A 745 -27.48 -40.30 24.18
C THR A 745 -28.58 -39.63 23.36
N VAL A 746 -28.47 -38.31 23.18
CA VAL A 746 -29.41 -37.48 22.41
C VAL A 746 -28.60 -36.57 21.49
N THR A 747 -29.11 -36.32 20.28
CA THR A 747 -28.56 -35.34 19.35
C THR A 747 -29.54 -34.18 19.13
N PRO A 748 -29.55 -33.15 19.99
CA PRO A 748 -30.58 -32.11 19.94
C PRO A 748 -30.52 -31.26 18.66
N ASN A 749 -29.30 -30.97 18.17
CA ASN A 749 -29.02 -30.10 17.01
C ASN A 749 -29.81 -28.78 17.06
N ILE A 750 -29.80 -28.14 18.23
CA ILE A 750 -30.56 -26.91 18.50
C ILE A 750 -29.64 -25.75 18.85
N ASP A 751 -29.92 -24.59 18.28
CA ASP A 751 -29.24 -23.34 18.64
C ASP A 751 -29.81 -22.77 19.93
N ILE A 752 -28.93 -22.60 20.92
CA ILE A 752 -29.25 -21.99 22.21
C ILE A 752 -28.74 -20.55 22.17
N PRO A 753 -29.61 -19.54 22.13
CA PRO A 753 -29.20 -18.13 22.03
C PRO A 753 -28.38 -17.68 23.25
N PRO A 754 -27.71 -16.52 23.18
CA PRO A 754 -27.00 -15.95 24.32
C PRO A 754 -27.88 -15.89 25.58
N GLY A 755 -27.35 -16.33 26.72
CA GLY A 755 -28.11 -16.45 27.98
C GLY A 755 -29.19 -17.53 28.03
N GLY A 756 -29.44 -18.25 26.92
CA GLY A 756 -30.49 -19.25 26.77
C GLY A 756 -30.24 -20.53 27.58
N VAL A 757 -31.32 -21.29 27.81
CA VAL A 757 -31.29 -22.55 28.55
C VAL A 757 -32.04 -23.62 27.78
N TRP A 758 -31.47 -24.82 27.70
CA TRP A 758 -32.11 -26.02 27.19
C TRP A 758 -32.12 -27.12 28.25
N ASN A 759 -33.21 -27.90 28.28
CA ASN A 759 -33.37 -29.02 29.21
C ASN A 759 -33.62 -30.31 28.43
N SER A 760 -32.98 -31.39 28.84
CA SER A 760 -33.33 -32.72 28.34
C SER A 760 -34.71 -33.14 28.85
N LYS A 761 -35.32 -34.13 28.19
CA LYS A 761 -36.40 -34.89 28.83
C LYS A 761 -35.90 -35.59 30.09
N THR A 762 -36.82 -35.99 30.96
CA THR A 762 -36.50 -36.83 32.12
C THR A 762 -36.33 -38.28 31.70
N TYR A 763 -35.23 -38.90 32.14
CA TYR A 763 -34.91 -40.31 31.99
C TYR A 763 -35.08 -41.04 33.31
N ASN A 764 -35.38 -42.34 33.25
CA ASN A 764 -35.55 -43.14 34.45
C ASN A 764 -34.78 -44.46 34.33
N PHE A 765 -34.20 -44.93 35.43
CA PHE A 765 -33.59 -46.26 35.55
C PHE A 765 -33.83 -46.84 36.95
N THR A 766 -33.63 -48.15 37.12
CA THR A 766 -33.83 -48.82 38.42
C THR A 766 -32.50 -49.18 39.06
N PHE A 767 -32.26 -48.75 40.29
CA PHE A 767 -31.03 -49.04 41.04
C PHE A 767 -31.27 -48.96 42.55
N SER A 768 -30.89 -50.02 43.28
CA SER A 768 -31.12 -50.14 44.72
C SER A 768 -30.13 -49.37 45.61
N GLY A 769 -29.07 -48.82 45.02
CA GLY A 769 -28.10 -47.97 45.72
C GLY A 769 -28.32 -46.47 45.45
N VAL A 770 -27.31 -45.66 45.80
CA VAL A 770 -27.27 -44.23 45.46
C VAL A 770 -26.41 -44.04 44.21
N PRO A 771 -26.98 -43.56 43.09
CA PRO A 771 -26.22 -43.28 41.88
C PRO A 771 -25.46 -41.96 41.98
N ILE A 772 -24.41 -41.82 41.16
CA ILE A 772 -23.83 -40.53 40.78
C ILE A 772 -24.19 -40.31 39.32
N VAL A 773 -24.92 -39.23 39.03
CA VAL A 773 -25.35 -38.89 37.67
C VAL A 773 -24.31 -37.98 37.02
N TRP A 774 -23.92 -38.31 35.79
CA TRP A 774 -23.00 -37.56 34.97
C TRP A 774 -23.70 -37.15 33.68
N ALA A 775 -23.36 -35.96 33.18
CA ALA A 775 -23.70 -35.56 31.84
C ALA A 775 -22.50 -34.96 31.14
N ASN A 776 -22.39 -35.24 29.85
CA ASN A 776 -21.41 -34.67 28.95
C ASN A 776 -22.14 -34.17 27.70
N CYS A 777 -21.67 -33.09 27.10
CA CYS A 777 -22.25 -32.56 25.88
C CYS A 777 -21.18 -32.14 24.88
N THR A 778 -21.56 -32.11 23.62
CA THR A 778 -20.79 -31.52 22.53
C THR A 778 -21.61 -30.39 21.95
N PHE A 779 -20.98 -29.24 21.77
CA PHE A 779 -21.60 -28.04 21.23
C PHE A 779 -20.55 -27.22 20.49
N THR A 780 -21.02 -26.38 19.57
CA THR A 780 -20.17 -25.45 18.80
C THR A 780 -20.87 -24.11 18.65
N VAL A 781 -20.11 -23.04 18.41
CA VAL A 781 -20.66 -21.75 17.97
C VAL A 781 -21.59 -21.99 16.78
N SER A 782 -22.78 -21.39 16.82
CA SER A 782 -23.76 -21.50 15.73
C SER A 782 -23.19 -20.90 14.44
N LYS A 783 -23.57 -21.48 13.30
CA LYS A 783 -23.14 -21.01 11.97
C LYS A 783 -23.52 -19.55 11.67
N LYS A 784 -24.50 -18.99 12.37
CA LYS A 784 -24.91 -17.59 12.23
C LYS A 784 -24.00 -16.62 12.99
N ASP A 785 -23.21 -17.12 13.93
CA ASP A 785 -22.38 -16.32 14.84
C ASP A 785 -20.89 -16.36 14.47
N TYR A 786 -20.55 -16.94 13.32
CA TYR A 786 -19.23 -16.78 12.70
C TYR A 786 -19.33 -16.54 11.20
N ILE A 787 -18.27 -15.98 10.61
CA ILE A 787 -18.14 -15.80 9.16
C ILE A 787 -16.75 -16.20 8.68
N LEU A 788 -16.71 -16.77 7.48
CA LEU A 788 -15.48 -17.07 6.75
C LEU A 788 -15.39 -16.10 5.58
N LEU A 789 -14.27 -15.39 5.47
CA LEU A 789 -14.06 -14.36 4.48
C LEU A 789 -12.79 -14.69 3.69
N ASN A 790 -12.88 -14.62 2.36
CA ASN A 790 -11.72 -14.63 1.47
C ASN A 790 -11.63 -13.24 0.86
N GLU A 791 -10.57 -12.52 1.18
CA GLU A 791 -10.39 -11.11 0.87
C GLU A 791 -9.03 -10.92 0.18
N THR A 792 -8.91 -9.82 -0.54
CA THR A 792 -7.62 -9.24 -0.87
C THR A 792 -7.38 -8.09 0.10
N SER A 793 -6.13 -7.74 0.39
CA SER A 793 -5.86 -6.48 1.08
C SER A 793 -6.59 -5.34 0.34
N GLN A 794 -7.57 -4.73 1.03
CA GLN A 794 -8.49 -3.73 0.44
C GLN A 794 -7.79 -2.39 0.13
N ILE A 795 -6.53 -2.23 0.54
CA ILE A 795 -5.76 -1.00 0.39
C ILE A 795 -4.45 -1.29 -0.37
N GLY A 796 -4.36 -0.72 -1.57
CA GLY A 796 -3.10 -0.31 -2.21
C GLY A 796 -2.03 -1.38 -2.34
N ASN A 797 -2.38 -2.57 -2.85
CA ASN A 797 -1.37 -3.54 -3.28
C ASN A 797 -0.36 -2.83 -4.16
N SER A 798 0.92 -3.04 -3.87
CA SER A 798 1.97 -2.26 -4.48
C SER A 798 3.06 -3.16 -5.04
N TYR A 799 3.60 -2.77 -6.18
CA TYR A 799 4.85 -3.35 -6.64
C TYR A 799 5.74 -2.28 -7.27
N ILE A 800 7.03 -2.58 -7.25
CA ILE A 800 8.07 -1.70 -7.74
C ILE A 800 8.57 -2.25 -9.07
N VAL A 801 8.58 -1.41 -10.10
CA VAL A 801 9.24 -1.69 -11.38
C VAL A 801 10.54 -0.91 -11.38
N ILE A 802 11.68 -1.60 -11.41
CA ILE A 802 13.03 -1.01 -11.45
C ILE A 802 13.45 -0.89 -12.91
N GLU A 803 13.98 0.26 -13.30
CA GLU A 803 14.29 0.57 -14.69
C GLU A 803 15.79 0.75 -14.93
N GLU A 804 16.28 0.07 -15.97
CA GLU A 804 17.70 -0.01 -16.30
C GLU A 804 17.98 0.28 -17.78
N ILE A 805 19.00 1.08 -18.06
CA ILE A 805 19.45 1.39 -19.43
C ILE A 805 20.96 1.15 -19.56
N TYR A 806 21.40 0.66 -20.73
CA TYR A 806 22.83 0.54 -20.99
C TYR A 806 23.46 1.90 -21.23
N VAL A 807 24.50 2.22 -20.49
CA VAL A 807 25.34 3.40 -20.69
C VAL A 807 26.67 2.98 -21.30
N VAL A 808 27.13 3.69 -22.33
CA VAL A 808 28.36 3.39 -23.08
C VAL A 808 29.38 4.51 -22.85
N GLY A 809 30.51 4.19 -22.20
CA GLY A 809 31.59 5.15 -21.92
C GLY A 809 32.62 5.32 -23.06
N SER A 810 32.29 4.82 -24.25
CA SER A 810 33.17 4.86 -25.43
C SER A 810 32.45 5.42 -26.66
N TYR A 811 32.89 5.03 -27.85
CA TYR A 811 32.22 5.37 -29.11
C TYR A 811 30.91 4.57 -29.24
N LEU A 812 29.90 5.20 -29.84
CA LEU A 812 28.61 4.58 -30.13
C LEU A 812 28.20 5.06 -31.52
N VAL A 813 28.20 4.14 -32.49
CA VAL A 813 27.92 4.50 -33.89
C VAL A 813 26.44 4.25 -34.18
N LYS A 814 25.73 5.28 -34.65
CA LYS A 814 24.40 5.16 -35.23
C LYS A 814 24.53 5.17 -36.74
N VAL A 815 23.74 4.34 -37.41
CA VAL A 815 23.61 4.39 -38.86
C VAL A 815 22.16 4.57 -39.26
N THR A 816 21.94 5.56 -40.12
CA THR A 816 20.64 5.85 -40.69
C THR A 816 20.70 5.64 -42.20
N LYS A 817 19.85 4.74 -42.73
CA LYS A 817 19.70 4.53 -44.18
C LYS A 817 18.45 5.25 -44.68
N HIS A 818 18.64 6.24 -45.57
CA HIS A 818 17.57 6.91 -46.30
C HIS A 818 17.42 6.29 -47.67
N ILE A 819 16.16 6.10 -48.09
CA ILE A 819 15.81 5.63 -49.43
C ILE A 819 14.88 6.68 -50.03
N VAL A 820 15.41 7.50 -50.95
CA VAL A 820 14.69 8.63 -51.53
C VAL A 820 14.35 8.31 -52.98
N PRO A 821 13.06 8.12 -53.33
CA PRO A 821 12.66 7.89 -54.72
C PRO A 821 12.80 9.16 -55.56
N ASN A 822 13.31 9.02 -56.78
CA ASN A 822 13.41 10.08 -57.77
C ASN A 822 12.30 9.98 -58.82
N ASP A 823 11.98 11.12 -59.45
CA ASP A 823 10.99 11.21 -60.53
C ASP A 823 11.35 10.35 -61.76
N ASP A 824 12.64 10.02 -61.94
CA ASP A 824 13.15 9.20 -63.03
C ASP A 824 13.05 7.67 -62.76
N GLY A 825 12.50 7.28 -61.61
CA GLY A 825 12.35 5.89 -61.19
C GLY A 825 13.61 5.28 -60.55
N THR A 826 14.66 6.08 -60.34
CA THR A 826 15.83 5.69 -59.53
C THR A 826 15.60 6.00 -58.05
N TYR A 827 16.48 5.51 -57.18
CA TYR A 827 16.46 5.84 -55.75
C TYR A 827 17.82 6.38 -55.33
N ASP A 828 17.85 7.50 -54.64
CA ASP A 828 19.06 7.95 -53.94
C ASP A 828 19.10 7.30 -52.56
N ILE A 829 20.21 6.64 -52.29
CA ILE A 829 20.47 5.99 -51.02
C ILE A 829 21.50 6.81 -50.27
N TYR A 830 21.16 7.23 -49.06
CA TYR A 830 22.10 7.86 -48.14
C TYR A 830 22.29 6.94 -46.94
N ILE A 831 23.53 6.56 -46.65
CA ILE A 831 23.92 5.91 -45.40
C ILE A 831 24.65 6.96 -44.58
N VAL A 832 23.99 7.42 -43.53
CA VAL A 832 24.52 8.41 -42.59
C VAL A 832 25.11 7.65 -41.41
N VAL A 833 26.40 7.86 -41.14
CA VAL A 833 27.17 7.16 -40.11
C VAL A 833 27.62 8.20 -39.10
N GLU A 834 27.07 8.12 -37.89
CA GLU A 834 27.17 9.15 -36.87
C GLU A 834 27.84 8.56 -35.63
N ASN A 835 28.86 9.21 -35.09
CA ASN A 835 29.39 8.82 -33.78
C ASN A 835 28.69 9.62 -32.68
N ILE A 836 27.62 9.03 -32.16
CA ILE A 836 26.85 9.54 -31.04
C ILE A 836 27.49 9.21 -29.69
N GLY A 837 28.66 8.56 -29.66
CA GLY A 837 29.41 8.27 -28.44
C GLY A 837 30.14 9.47 -27.86
N SER A 838 30.83 9.27 -26.75
CA SER A 838 31.68 10.30 -26.11
C SER A 838 33.15 10.22 -26.52
N GLU A 839 33.56 9.13 -27.15
CA GLU A 839 34.92 8.89 -27.59
C GLU A 839 35.02 8.74 -29.11
N LYS A 840 36.21 9.05 -29.66
CA LYS A 840 36.51 8.83 -31.08
C LYS A 840 36.47 7.33 -31.41
N THR A 841 35.93 6.96 -32.57
CA THR A 841 36.00 5.57 -33.05
C THR A 841 37.45 5.12 -33.29
N PRO A 842 37.72 3.81 -33.39
CA PRO A 842 39.00 3.30 -33.88
C PRO A 842 39.34 3.85 -35.27
N GLU A 843 40.63 3.77 -35.64
CA GLU A 843 41.17 4.38 -36.87
C GLU A 843 40.45 3.94 -38.15
N TYR A 844 39.88 2.74 -38.17
CA TYR A 844 39.12 2.23 -39.31
C TYR A 844 37.73 1.79 -38.86
N VAL A 845 36.71 2.34 -39.51
CA VAL A 845 35.30 1.94 -39.39
C VAL A 845 34.85 1.39 -40.74
N TYR A 846 34.51 0.11 -40.80
CA TYR A 846 33.95 -0.49 -42.01
C TYR A 846 32.44 -0.38 -41.99
N VAL A 847 31.86 0.14 -43.06
CA VAL A 847 30.42 0.20 -43.30
C VAL A 847 30.12 -0.72 -44.47
N TYR A 848 29.09 -1.55 -44.37
CA TYR A 848 28.70 -2.51 -45.39
C TYR A 848 27.25 -2.26 -45.80
N ASP A 849 26.87 -2.53 -47.05
CA ASP A 849 25.46 -2.55 -47.45
C ASP A 849 25.19 -3.71 -48.42
N LEU A 850 23.95 -4.17 -48.51
CA LEU A 850 23.51 -5.15 -49.51
C LEU A 850 22.54 -4.52 -50.51
N VAL A 851 22.79 -4.79 -51.79
CA VAL A 851 21.94 -4.32 -52.89
C VAL A 851 21.00 -5.44 -53.32
N PRO A 852 19.68 -5.17 -53.38
CA PRO A 852 18.70 -6.15 -53.81
C PRO A 852 18.92 -6.60 -55.26
N LYS A 853 18.48 -7.82 -55.54
CA LYS A 853 18.56 -8.41 -56.88
C LYS A 853 17.79 -7.56 -57.89
N ASN A 854 18.33 -7.45 -59.11
CA ASN A 854 17.83 -6.62 -60.21
C ASN A 854 18.01 -5.10 -60.04
N PHE A 855 18.70 -4.65 -58.99
CA PHE A 855 19.15 -3.27 -58.87
C PHE A 855 20.62 -3.13 -59.23
N THR A 856 20.99 -2.01 -59.82
CA THR A 856 22.37 -1.65 -60.15
C THR A 856 22.74 -0.37 -59.42
N VAL A 857 24.01 -0.28 -59.02
CA VAL A 857 24.54 0.87 -58.31
C VAL A 857 25.27 1.78 -59.28
N SER A 858 25.08 3.08 -59.11
CA SER A 858 25.80 4.14 -59.82
C SER A 858 25.99 5.34 -58.90
N ASP A 859 26.79 6.32 -59.31
CA ASP A 859 26.95 7.60 -58.60
C ASP A 859 27.33 7.48 -57.11
N GLU A 860 28.28 6.59 -56.82
CA GLU A 860 28.80 6.36 -55.48
C GLU A 860 29.75 7.49 -55.05
N TRP A 861 29.51 8.08 -53.89
CA TRP A 861 30.42 9.03 -53.28
C TRP A 861 30.33 9.04 -51.75
N VAL A 862 31.35 9.59 -51.11
CA VAL A 862 31.36 9.93 -49.67
C VAL A 862 31.50 11.44 -49.56
N ASN A 863 30.61 12.08 -48.78
CA ASN A 863 30.52 13.55 -48.66
C ASN A 863 31.88 14.20 -48.38
N GLN A 864 32.71 13.51 -47.60
CA GLN A 864 34.11 13.86 -47.36
C GLN A 864 35.04 12.77 -47.87
N SER A 865 35.63 12.99 -49.04
CA SER A 865 36.64 12.08 -49.59
C SER A 865 37.86 11.88 -48.66
N SER A 866 38.18 12.84 -47.79
CA SER A 866 39.21 12.71 -46.76
C SER A 866 38.88 11.70 -45.66
N MET A 867 37.59 11.38 -45.48
CA MET A 867 37.14 10.37 -44.52
C MET A 867 37.09 8.97 -45.13
N LEU A 868 37.23 8.82 -46.46
CA LEU A 868 37.22 7.54 -47.14
C LEU A 868 38.65 7.01 -47.35
N ILE A 869 38.93 5.83 -46.79
CA ILE A 869 40.21 5.13 -46.95
C ILE A 869 40.18 4.28 -48.21
N ALA A 870 39.14 3.45 -48.33
CA ALA A 870 38.91 2.56 -49.46
C ALA A 870 37.43 2.18 -49.53
N SER A 871 36.94 1.86 -50.72
CA SER A 871 35.65 1.20 -50.90
C SER A 871 35.78 0.04 -51.88
N GLY A 872 34.79 -0.84 -51.87
CA GLY A 872 34.73 -1.95 -52.80
C GLY A 872 33.38 -2.63 -52.81
N SER A 873 33.22 -3.53 -53.77
CA SER A 873 31.99 -4.33 -53.90
C SER A 873 32.29 -5.77 -54.30
N HIS A 874 31.38 -6.66 -53.94
CA HIS A 874 31.44 -8.08 -54.25
C HIS A 874 30.12 -8.55 -54.84
N THR A 875 30.17 -9.13 -56.04
CA THR A 875 28.98 -9.69 -56.70
C THR A 875 28.55 -10.98 -56.00
N ILE A 876 27.31 -10.99 -55.52
CA ILE A 876 26.70 -12.14 -54.87
C ILE A 876 25.95 -12.95 -55.94
N THR A 877 26.46 -14.14 -56.26
CA THR A 877 25.86 -15.01 -57.29
C THR A 877 25.02 -16.15 -56.72
N THR A 878 25.14 -16.40 -55.42
CA THR A 878 24.54 -17.57 -54.73
C THR A 878 23.30 -17.23 -53.90
N ASN A 879 23.07 -15.95 -53.58
CA ASN A 879 21.91 -15.52 -52.78
C ASN A 879 20.71 -15.19 -53.69
N PRO A 880 19.51 -15.70 -53.41
CA PRO A 880 18.34 -15.42 -54.23
C PRO A 880 17.84 -13.97 -54.13
N ARG A 881 18.22 -13.21 -53.08
CA ARG A 881 17.71 -11.86 -52.77
C ARG A 881 18.65 -10.70 -53.12
N TYR A 882 19.96 -10.91 -53.11
CA TYR A 882 20.96 -9.83 -53.29
C TYR A 882 21.91 -10.14 -54.44
N ASN A 883 22.32 -9.11 -55.19
CA ASN A 883 23.30 -9.24 -56.28
C ASN A 883 24.66 -8.60 -55.97
N LEU A 884 24.73 -7.71 -54.98
CA LEU A 884 25.94 -6.98 -54.61
C LEU A 884 26.01 -6.81 -53.09
N SER A 885 27.20 -6.99 -52.53
CA SER A 885 27.59 -6.43 -51.23
C SER A 885 28.56 -5.29 -51.48
N MET A 886 28.34 -4.16 -50.82
CA MET A 886 29.20 -2.99 -50.86
C MET A 886 29.86 -2.79 -49.50
N TRP A 887 31.04 -2.17 -49.49
CA TRP A 887 31.72 -1.77 -48.28
C TRP A 887 32.52 -0.48 -48.44
N TRP A 888 32.64 0.26 -47.35
CA TRP A 888 33.42 1.50 -47.22
C TRP A 888 34.25 1.42 -45.95
N ALA A 889 35.56 1.57 -46.07
CA ALA A 889 36.47 1.77 -44.94
C ALA A 889 36.64 3.27 -44.71
N LEU A 890 36.18 3.74 -43.57
CA LEU A 890 36.23 5.14 -43.16
C LEU A 890 37.34 5.35 -42.14
N HIS A 891 37.95 6.55 -42.15
CA HIS A 891 38.78 7.04 -41.05
C HIS A 891 37.96 7.20 -39.77
N ALA A 892 38.67 7.33 -38.64
CA ALA A 892 38.03 7.49 -37.34
C ALA A 892 37.09 8.70 -37.28
N ILE A 893 35.85 8.45 -36.84
CA ILE A 893 34.76 9.41 -36.72
C ILE A 893 34.82 10.03 -35.31
N TYR A 894 34.80 11.36 -35.24
CA TYR A 894 34.89 12.11 -33.99
C TYR A 894 33.56 12.07 -33.23
N PRO A 895 33.57 12.11 -31.89
CA PRO A 895 32.34 12.20 -31.11
C PRO A 895 31.72 13.59 -31.27
N GLY A 896 30.40 13.68 -31.22
CA GLY A 896 29.70 14.98 -31.24
C GLY A 896 28.35 14.96 -31.94
N ALA A 897 28.09 13.94 -32.75
CA ALA A 897 26.83 13.82 -33.47
C ALA A 897 25.62 13.71 -32.53
N ASP A 898 24.54 14.40 -32.88
CA ASP A 898 23.26 14.37 -32.19
C ASP A 898 22.45 13.10 -32.53
N GLY A 899 22.78 12.47 -33.66
CA GLY A 899 22.17 11.24 -34.10
C GLY A 899 20.81 11.45 -34.75
N ASP A 900 20.49 12.60 -35.30
CA ASP A 900 19.23 12.84 -36.01
C ASP A 900 19.15 12.06 -37.34
N GLY A 901 20.28 11.54 -37.83
CA GLY A 901 20.39 10.80 -39.08
C GLY A 901 20.36 11.69 -40.32
N SER A 902 20.54 13.00 -40.20
CA SER A 902 20.45 13.96 -41.31
C SER A 902 21.64 13.85 -42.26
N TYR A 903 21.36 13.54 -43.53
CA TYR A 903 22.39 13.56 -44.59
C TYR A 903 22.78 14.99 -45.03
N THR A 904 22.20 16.01 -44.39
CA THR A 904 22.45 17.44 -44.67
C THR A 904 22.97 18.22 -43.46
N ASP A 905 23.39 17.55 -42.38
CA ASP A 905 24.04 18.23 -41.26
C ASP A 905 25.47 18.63 -41.62
N TRP A 906 25.60 19.76 -42.29
CA TRP A 906 26.90 20.26 -42.74
C TRP A 906 27.84 20.62 -41.57
N SER A 907 27.32 20.86 -40.37
CA SER A 907 28.12 21.18 -39.19
C SER A 907 28.83 19.93 -38.69
N GLU A 908 28.07 18.88 -38.41
CA GLU A 908 28.60 17.58 -37.95
C GLU A 908 29.49 16.94 -39.00
N ILE A 909 29.08 17.03 -40.27
CA ILE A 909 29.88 16.56 -41.39
C ILE A 909 31.23 17.25 -41.35
N SER A 910 31.28 18.59 -41.35
CA SER A 910 32.53 19.35 -41.36
C SER A 910 33.43 19.08 -40.14
N ALA A 911 32.83 18.70 -39.01
CA ALA A 911 33.53 18.32 -37.78
C ALA A 911 34.05 16.87 -37.78
N ASN A 912 33.78 16.08 -38.83
CA ASN A 912 34.05 14.64 -38.92
C ASN A 912 33.29 13.80 -37.87
N GLU A 913 32.15 14.29 -37.42
CA GLU A 913 31.25 13.61 -36.48
C GLU A 913 30.26 12.71 -37.22
N THR A 914 29.94 13.09 -38.46
CA THR A 914 29.00 12.40 -39.35
C THR A 914 29.62 12.19 -40.73
N VAL A 915 29.54 10.95 -41.24
CA VAL A 915 29.95 10.58 -42.60
C VAL A 915 28.74 10.15 -43.40
N VAL A 916 28.54 10.73 -44.58
CA VAL A 916 27.44 10.39 -45.47
C VAL A 916 28.00 9.66 -46.69
N ILE A 917 27.58 8.43 -46.86
CA ILE A 917 27.83 7.62 -48.05
C ILE A 917 26.57 7.70 -48.91
N HIS A 918 26.75 7.99 -50.20
CA HIS A 918 25.66 8.03 -51.16
C HIS A 918 25.91 7.07 -52.30
N TYR A 919 24.83 6.48 -52.81
CA TYR A 919 24.81 5.89 -54.14
C TYR A 919 23.39 5.88 -54.72
N LYS A 920 23.29 5.86 -56.05
CA LYS A 920 22.03 5.77 -56.79
C LYS A 920 21.73 4.33 -57.19
N LEU A 921 20.53 3.87 -56.85
CA LEU A 921 19.98 2.59 -57.30
C LEU A 921 19.11 2.76 -58.54
N ASN A 922 19.40 1.95 -59.56
CA ASN A 922 18.61 1.87 -60.79
C ASN A 922 18.26 0.41 -61.08
N GLY A 923 16.97 0.10 -61.22
CA GLY A 923 16.51 -1.26 -61.46
C GLY A 923 15.00 -1.40 -61.39
N THR A 924 14.52 -2.61 -61.62
CA THR A 924 13.11 -2.97 -61.47
C THR A 924 13.01 -4.24 -60.63
N GLY A 925 12.20 -4.22 -59.57
CA GLY A 925 12.10 -5.34 -58.62
C GLY A 925 11.33 -4.98 -57.35
N GLU A 926 11.00 -5.98 -56.53
CA GLU A 926 10.46 -5.77 -55.20
C GLU A 926 11.59 -5.35 -54.25
N PHE A 927 11.45 -4.17 -53.63
CA PHE A 927 12.31 -3.73 -52.54
C PHE A 927 11.65 -4.18 -51.23
N TYR A 928 12.20 -5.19 -50.56
CA TYR A 928 11.59 -5.68 -49.34
C TYR A 928 11.91 -4.71 -48.18
N PRO A 929 11.00 -4.54 -47.20
CA PRO A 929 11.31 -3.78 -45.99
C PRO A 929 12.60 -4.26 -45.30
N SER A 930 12.94 -5.55 -45.40
CA SER A 930 14.20 -6.12 -44.89
C SER A 930 15.46 -5.58 -45.58
N ASP A 931 15.35 -5.07 -46.81
CA ASP A 931 16.48 -4.56 -47.60
C ASP A 931 16.89 -3.14 -47.18
N ALA A 932 16.05 -2.47 -46.40
CA ALA A 932 16.39 -1.22 -45.73
C ALA A 932 17.36 -1.43 -44.54
N PHE A 933 17.42 -2.64 -43.97
CA PHE A 933 18.14 -2.90 -42.71
C PHE A 933 19.58 -3.39 -42.84
N ILE A 934 20.03 -3.82 -44.03
CA ILE A 934 21.32 -4.53 -44.11
C ILE A 934 22.47 -3.54 -44.30
N VAL A 935 22.75 -2.78 -43.24
CA VAL A 935 24.02 -2.09 -43.06
C VAL A 935 24.84 -2.77 -41.97
N GLY A 936 26.04 -3.24 -42.29
CA GLY A 936 26.98 -3.76 -41.28
C GLY A 936 27.94 -2.65 -40.84
N ILE A 937 28.32 -2.59 -39.57
CA ILE A 937 29.47 -1.79 -39.14
C ILE A 937 30.45 -2.67 -38.38
N ASP A 938 31.73 -2.57 -38.73
CA ASP A 938 32.82 -3.21 -38.01
C ASP A 938 33.98 -2.23 -37.83
N PRO A 939 34.17 -1.64 -36.64
CA PRO A 939 35.39 -0.96 -36.31
C PRO A 939 36.49 -2.00 -36.00
N THR A 940 37.53 -2.07 -36.83
CA THR A 940 38.65 -3.00 -36.57
C THR A 940 39.25 -2.74 -35.18
N ASN A 941 39.29 -3.78 -34.35
CA ASN A 941 39.62 -3.77 -32.92
C ASN A 941 38.50 -3.36 -31.95
N SER A 942 37.22 -3.61 -32.26
CA SER A 942 36.20 -3.71 -31.20
C SER A 942 36.50 -4.90 -30.29
N LEU A 943 37.30 -4.68 -29.24
CA LEU A 943 37.59 -5.71 -28.22
C LEU A 943 36.36 -6.04 -27.35
N LEU A 944 35.23 -5.34 -27.55
CA LEU A 944 34.04 -5.43 -26.74
C LEU A 944 32.79 -5.55 -27.64
N PRO A 945 31.96 -6.60 -27.48
CA PRO A 945 30.70 -6.78 -28.24
C PRO A 945 29.65 -5.67 -28.06
N THR A 946 29.94 -4.65 -27.26
CA THR A 946 28.98 -3.75 -26.61
C THR A 946 28.77 -2.43 -27.38
N THR A 947 29.56 -2.18 -28.43
CA THR A 947 29.47 -1.00 -29.31
C THR A 947 28.62 -1.24 -30.57
N SER A 948 27.74 -2.24 -30.56
CA SER A 948 26.88 -2.59 -31.71
C SER A 948 26.08 -1.37 -32.22
N PRO A 949 26.01 -1.18 -33.55
CA PRO A 949 25.37 0.00 -34.14
C PRO A 949 23.85 0.00 -33.99
N LYS A 950 23.25 1.19 -33.81
CA LYS A 950 21.80 1.40 -33.95
C LYS A 950 21.51 1.67 -35.43
N ILE A 951 20.74 0.81 -36.09
CA ILE A 951 20.38 0.95 -37.51
C ILE A 951 18.93 1.46 -37.60
N THR A 952 18.74 2.64 -38.19
CA THR A 952 17.42 3.24 -38.41
C THR A 952 17.16 3.38 -39.91
N THR A 953 15.95 3.02 -40.35
CA THR A 953 15.54 3.15 -41.75
C THR A 953 14.52 4.27 -41.88
N VAL A 954 14.78 5.27 -42.72
CA VAL A 954 13.87 6.38 -42.97
C VAL A 954 13.46 6.35 -44.44
N SER A 955 12.16 6.19 -44.70
CA SER A 955 11.58 6.35 -46.04
C SER A 955 10.77 7.65 -46.06
N GLY A 956 11.25 8.68 -46.74
CA GLY A 956 10.47 9.90 -46.94
C GLY A 956 11.27 11.04 -47.57
N THR A 957 10.65 11.72 -48.53
CA THR A 957 11.08 13.04 -49.02
C THR A 957 10.85 14.10 -47.94
N ILE A 958 11.78 15.05 -47.86
CA ILE A 958 11.66 16.28 -47.08
C ILE A 958 10.49 17.10 -47.68
N GLU A 959 9.43 17.24 -46.88
CA GLU A 959 8.21 18.04 -47.09
C GLU A 959 7.17 17.58 -48.15
N ASN A 960 5.95 17.43 -47.62
CA ASN A 960 4.63 17.30 -48.25
C ASN A 960 4.15 15.93 -48.76
N ASN A 961 3.03 15.51 -48.13
CA ASN A 961 2.03 14.49 -48.49
C ASN A 961 2.17 13.07 -47.90
N PHE A 962 1.92 12.95 -46.59
CA PHE A 962 1.52 11.70 -45.93
C PHE A 962 0.03 11.37 -46.19
N GLU A 963 -0.40 11.10 -47.42
CA GLU A 963 -1.75 10.52 -47.67
C GLU A 963 -1.81 9.67 -48.93
N THR A 964 -1.00 8.61 -49.05
CA THR A 964 -1.36 7.48 -49.95
C THR A 964 -0.75 6.14 -49.56
N PHE A 965 0.38 6.11 -48.83
CA PHE A 965 1.04 4.84 -48.46
C PHE A 965 0.36 4.10 -47.31
N LEU A 966 -0.24 4.81 -46.34
CA LEU A 966 -0.98 4.19 -45.22
C LEU A 966 -2.39 3.68 -45.58
N ILE A 967 -2.93 4.09 -46.74
CA ILE A 967 -4.22 3.58 -47.23
C ILE A 967 -4.07 2.18 -47.87
N LEU A 968 -2.88 1.80 -48.33
CA LEU A 968 -2.67 0.48 -48.94
C LEU A 968 -2.60 -0.66 -47.89
N ILE A 969 -2.16 -0.37 -46.65
CA ILE A 969 -2.08 -1.36 -45.56
C ILE A 969 -3.46 -1.66 -44.93
N ASN A 970 -4.41 -0.71 -44.97
CA ASN A 970 -5.77 -0.95 -44.48
C ASN A 970 -6.71 -1.67 -45.48
N VAL A 971 -6.41 -1.63 -46.79
CA VAL A 971 -7.26 -2.27 -47.80
C VAL A 971 -6.97 -3.77 -47.97
N ILE A 972 -5.79 -4.27 -47.57
CA ILE A 972 -5.43 -5.69 -47.73
C ILE A 972 -5.98 -6.58 -46.59
N PHE A 973 -6.29 -6.03 -45.41
CA PHE A 973 -6.95 -6.79 -44.32
C PHE A 973 -8.50 -6.67 -44.30
N GLY A 974 -9.10 -5.79 -45.11
CA GLY A 974 -10.54 -5.55 -45.13
C GLY A 974 -11.38 -6.35 -46.15
N LEU A 975 -10.76 -7.10 -47.07
CA LEU A 975 -11.48 -7.80 -48.17
C LEU A 975 -11.33 -9.33 -48.16
N GLY A 976 -11.01 -9.90 -46.99
CA GLY A 976 -10.83 -11.33 -46.79
C GLY A 976 -11.85 -11.97 -45.84
N ILE A 977 -13.15 -11.67 -45.94
CA ILE A 977 -14.30 -12.52 -45.57
C ILE A 977 -15.57 -11.79 -46.06
N LEU A 978 -16.14 -12.20 -47.21
CA LEU A 978 -17.59 -12.37 -47.40
C LEU A 978 -17.89 -13.03 -48.77
N ILE A 979 -18.14 -14.34 -48.72
CA ILE A 979 -19.16 -15.09 -49.46
C ILE A 979 -19.17 -14.97 -51.00
N LYS A 980 -18.92 -16.11 -51.67
CA LYS A 980 -19.80 -16.51 -52.78
C LYS A 980 -20.08 -18.01 -52.78
N ARG A 981 -21.34 -18.34 -52.50
CA ARG A 981 -22.04 -19.52 -53.04
C ARG A 981 -21.73 -19.64 -54.54
N ILE A 982 -21.12 -20.75 -54.95
CA ILE A 982 -21.71 -21.91 -55.68
C ILE A 982 -20.64 -23.00 -55.65
#